data_AF-A0A0R2D039-F1
#
_entry.id   AF-A0A0R2D039-F1
#
_cell.length_a   1.000
_cell.length_b   1.000
_cell.length_c   1.000
_cell.angle_alpha   90.00
_cell.angle_beta   90.00
_cell.angle_gamma   90.00
#
_symmetry.space_group_name_H-M   'P 1'
#
loop_
_entity.id
_entity.type
_entity.pdbx_description
1 polymer ?
#
loop_
_entity_poly.entity_id
_entity_poly.type
_entity_poly.pdbx_seq_one_letter_code
_entity_poly.pdbx_strand_id
1 'polypeptide(L)'
;MMPFTITILFIIYQLLSSAVTPPLIGEQPYRYLLYWSLFVFSSTAVNLIPLYMGALARRNPHPIRNLGKIVFFFFSIGISGILLALLLFKSFAARDIWLLFFPLSHNDFPFAASLLVWYILGYRISTYLDSLSANNKHSIMLFLMWLFVAMPFIFNKPLWGINSASSLVWTGFLFILGNYFSDSRSYSKKYYLKYAGLFLLSLLALVLFLKIAPISQTPGNLDSRFFSSYAVIPFILSLCLFNIFKKSFTITTSAIKHHAYSSWMIFTAVIFTSLPIFNYRLKTNYMIANKLSLVSWLKELIVCSGIILLIVICLTLLFNRLARLSLISRRLEKISPKQLSDVYNFTPFVKKMIKNNKRLIFSFIWGAVLTIIQFWSVQLATNRLTINLLKQTLLTSQNQILLNVLIFLTLFIALYALINRYTYSLFIATGISIFISISEYLKIKMRNEPILPADLSMITSIDELAKMIGNFALYGIIALLIVLTVSSILITLKFERNYHNRFHSWRKRLLTLLFSGIILFFSLGISDKSSVSSIIQGAFSVQNIAWDATRNAQLNGPVLQFFSGLSPSIMPEPSGYSKSKIAQITKKYSAEAHKINKTRKNSLNNQTVIFVLSESYSDPNRVPNLKVTPNPIPYLTSLKKQTTSGLMLSTGYGGGTANLEWQSLTGLSYSNLSSTLSLPYYQIVPQQKSAPAFTDLFKNKVAIHPFTATFYNRINVFKKFGFQKFYYVGSKDKLTYTQKLDNSTMISDRSAYNETIKQARKYRKGSTFIQLTTMQNHQPYNDFYTSSKYKISGSAVNDADKQKLQTYSQGLNYTDWALRSFIRKINKINRPVTLVWYGDHLPGLYSGDSMSKYGLQLHQTDYFIYSNQEASKLKQNIASPYQFPALSLAAGNNKVSPYYALLTKVSADLPAMNTNPSFDGEKNNSYNIFVSQANKIVQKKSLSKKQKELLHDYLLIQYDLTAGKQYSATWAQQKVK
;
A
#
# COMPACT_ATOMS: atom_id res chain seq x y z
N MET A 1 -23.08 -44.18 11.02
CA MET A 1 -21.72 -44.67 10.72
C MET A 1 -21.21 -44.19 9.38
N MET A 2 -21.83 -44.55 8.24
CA MET A 2 -21.29 -44.19 6.91
C MET A 2 -20.98 -42.70 6.66
N PRO A 3 -21.86 -41.72 6.98
CA PRO A 3 -21.53 -40.31 6.72
C PRO A 3 -20.33 -39.80 7.52
N PHE A 4 -20.14 -40.33 8.74
CA PHE A 4 -19.01 -40.03 9.58
C PHE A 4 -17.71 -40.60 9.00
N THR A 5 -17.75 -41.85 8.52
CA THR A 5 -16.63 -42.48 7.81
C THR A 5 -16.26 -41.71 6.54
N ILE A 6 -17.25 -41.33 5.71
CA ILE A 6 -17.02 -40.49 4.52
C ILE A 6 -16.33 -39.17 4.89
N THR A 7 -16.82 -38.51 5.94
CA THR A 7 -16.29 -37.22 6.40
C THR A 7 -14.83 -37.34 6.81
N ILE A 8 -14.49 -38.36 7.62
CA ILE A 8 -13.10 -38.61 8.05
C ILE A 8 -12.19 -38.91 6.87
N LEU A 9 -12.61 -39.82 5.98
CA LEU A 9 -11.81 -40.19 4.80
C LEU A 9 -11.60 -38.98 3.89
N PHE A 10 -12.62 -38.14 3.69
CA PHE A 10 -12.48 -36.93 2.87
C PHE A 10 -11.51 -35.91 3.47
N ILE A 11 -11.55 -35.71 4.79
CA ILE A 11 -10.61 -34.83 5.51
C ILE A 11 -9.18 -35.34 5.37
N ILE A 12 -8.95 -36.63 5.60
CA ILE A 12 -7.63 -37.26 5.46
C ILE A 12 -7.12 -37.12 4.02
N TYR A 13 -7.97 -37.39 3.03
CA TYR A 13 -7.65 -37.23 1.61
C TYR A 13 -7.19 -35.80 1.31
N GLN A 14 -7.91 -34.79 1.80
CA GLN A 14 -7.53 -33.39 1.56
C GLN A 14 -6.27 -32.96 2.30
N LEU A 15 -6.06 -33.43 3.53
CA LEU A 15 -4.82 -33.17 4.27
C LEU A 15 -3.61 -33.78 3.57
N LEU A 16 -3.71 -35.05 3.14
CA LEU A 16 -2.63 -35.71 2.40
C LEU A 16 -2.35 -34.99 1.08
N SER A 17 -3.39 -34.51 0.39
CA SER A 17 -3.22 -33.79 -0.88
C SER A 17 -2.60 -32.39 -0.73
N SER A 18 -2.87 -31.68 0.37
CA SER A 18 -2.60 -30.23 0.48
C SER A 18 -1.59 -29.84 1.55
N ALA A 19 -1.43 -30.65 2.61
CA ALA A 19 -0.63 -30.33 3.79
C ALA A 19 0.57 -31.28 4.00
N VAL A 20 0.73 -32.32 3.16
CA VAL A 20 1.78 -33.32 3.31
C VAL A 20 2.59 -33.41 2.02
N THR A 21 3.92 -33.31 2.13
CA THR A 21 4.81 -33.62 1.01
C THR A 21 4.86 -35.13 0.80
N PRO A 22 4.56 -35.65 -0.41
CA PRO A 22 4.65 -37.08 -0.70
C PRO A 22 6.05 -37.61 -0.41
N PRO A 23 6.20 -38.75 0.32
CA PRO A 23 7.50 -39.36 0.53
C PRO A 23 8.04 -39.96 -0.78
N LEU A 24 9.35 -40.02 -0.95
CA LEU A 24 9.98 -40.77 -2.03
C LEU A 24 10.29 -42.19 -1.56
N ILE A 25 10.03 -43.18 -2.43
CA ILE A 25 10.25 -44.60 -2.11
C ILE A 25 11.71 -44.91 -1.74
N GLY A 26 12.67 -44.23 -2.38
CA GLY A 26 14.10 -44.39 -2.12
C GLY A 26 14.60 -43.79 -0.81
N GLU A 27 13.87 -42.85 -0.22
CA GLU A 27 14.30 -42.18 1.03
C GLU A 27 13.57 -42.73 2.25
N GLN A 28 12.26 -42.99 2.14
CA GLN A 28 11.39 -43.36 3.26
C GLN A 28 10.40 -44.45 2.84
N PRO A 29 10.83 -45.70 2.60
CA PRO A 29 10.02 -46.74 1.96
C PRO A 29 8.74 -47.10 2.74
N TYR A 30 8.83 -47.21 4.07
CA TYR A 30 7.66 -47.49 4.91
C TYR A 30 6.66 -46.33 4.94
N ARG A 31 7.15 -45.09 4.99
CA ARG A 31 6.28 -43.90 4.94
C ARG A 31 5.67 -43.74 3.56
N TYR A 32 6.42 -43.99 2.49
CA TYR A 32 5.94 -44.00 1.12
C TYR A 32 4.76 -44.97 0.97
N LEU A 33 4.91 -46.23 1.39
CA LEU A 33 3.85 -47.22 1.29
C LEU A 33 2.63 -46.84 2.11
N LEU A 34 2.83 -46.38 3.36
CA LEU A 34 1.72 -45.98 4.23
C LEU A 34 1.01 -44.73 3.71
N TYR A 35 1.75 -43.71 3.28
CA TYR A 35 1.22 -42.47 2.73
C TYR A 35 0.34 -42.74 1.52
N TRP A 36 0.84 -43.47 0.51
CA TRP A 36 0.08 -43.71 -0.71
C TRP A 36 -1.06 -44.70 -0.49
N SER A 37 -0.91 -45.68 0.40
CA SER A 37 -2.02 -46.56 0.80
C SER A 37 -3.13 -45.75 1.46
N LEU A 38 -2.80 -44.87 2.41
CA LEU A 38 -3.75 -43.98 3.08
C LEU A 38 -4.36 -42.98 2.10
N PHE A 39 -3.59 -42.42 1.16
CA PHE A 39 -4.08 -41.48 0.16
C PHE A 39 -5.12 -42.14 -0.76
N VAL A 40 -4.78 -43.29 -1.33
CA VAL A 40 -5.69 -44.04 -2.22
C VAL A 40 -6.91 -44.53 -1.45
N PHE A 41 -6.74 -45.06 -0.24
CA PHE A 41 -7.86 -45.48 0.61
C PHE A 41 -8.78 -44.32 1.00
N SER A 42 -8.23 -43.19 1.44
CA SER A 42 -9.00 -42.01 1.80
C SER A 42 -9.70 -41.36 0.59
N SER A 43 -9.12 -41.47 -0.61
CA SER A 43 -9.74 -40.99 -1.86
C SER A 43 -11.07 -41.70 -2.18
N THR A 44 -11.33 -42.88 -1.61
CA THR A 44 -12.62 -43.57 -1.73
C THR A 44 -13.78 -42.72 -1.21
N ALA A 45 -13.53 -41.74 -0.34
CA ALA A 45 -14.54 -40.78 0.09
C ALA A 45 -15.18 -40.03 -1.09
N VAL A 46 -14.38 -39.65 -2.09
CA VAL A 46 -14.85 -38.93 -3.29
C VAL A 46 -15.85 -39.78 -4.08
N ASN A 47 -15.71 -41.10 -4.04
CA ASN A 47 -16.64 -42.04 -4.68
C ASN A 47 -17.83 -42.41 -3.79
N LEU A 48 -17.61 -42.54 -2.48
CA LEU A 48 -18.64 -42.88 -1.51
C LEU A 48 -19.72 -41.80 -1.40
N ILE A 49 -19.38 -40.52 -1.61
CA ILE A 49 -20.34 -39.40 -1.58
C ILE A 49 -21.43 -39.56 -2.66
N PRO A 50 -21.12 -39.65 -3.97
CA PRO A 50 -22.14 -39.85 -5.00
C PRO A 50 -22.88 -41.19 -4.83
N LEU A 51 -22.21 -42.28 -4.43
CA LEU A 51 -22.87 -43.56 -4.10
C LEU A 51 -23.92 -43.36 -2.97
N TYR A 52 -23.54 -42.68 -1.89
CA TYR A 52 -24.42 -42.34 -0.77
C TYR A 52 -25.60 -41.46 -1.21
N MET A 53 -25.35 -40.46 -2.04
CA MET A 53 -26.40 -39.58 -2.58
C MET A 53 -27.39 -40.35 -3.46
N GLY A 54 -26.92 -41.25 -4.32
CA GLY A 54 -27.75 -42.11 -5.17
C GLY A 54 -28.65 -43.03 -4.37
N ALA A 55 -28.13 -43.60 -3.28
CA ALA A 55 -28.90 -44.47 -2.37
C ALA A 55 -30.04 -43.74 -1.65
N LEU A 56 -29.90 -42.43 -1.41
CA LEU A 56 -30.90 -41.60 -0.74
C LEU A 56 -31.85 -40.88 -1.70
N ALA A 57 -31.56 -40.89 -3.00
CA ALA A 57 -32.26 -40.08 -3.99
C ALA A 57 -33.78 -40.30 -4.02
N ARG A 58 -34.24 -41.56 -3.85
CA ARG A 58 -35.68 -41.92 -3.77
C ARG A 58 -36.43 -41.24 -2.63
N ARG A 59 -35.73 -40.90 -1.54
CA ARG A 59 -36.32 -40.36 -0.31
C ARG A 59 -36.58 -38.85 -0.39
N ASN A 60 -36.14 -38.18 -1.46
CA ASN A 60 -36.24 -36.73 -1.60
C ASN A 60 -36.90 -36.36 -2.94
N PRO A 61 -38.25 -36.35 -3.01
CA PRO A 61 -38.99 -36.08 -4.24
C PRO A 61 -38.84 -34.64 -4.76
N HIS A 62 -38.42 -33.70 -3.90
CA HIS A 62 -38.30 -32.29 -4.23
C HIS A 62 -36.94 -31.71 -3.82
N PRO A 63 -35.81 -32.19 -4.40
CA PRO A 63 -34.47 -31.76 -4.01
C PRO A 63 -34.26 -30.25 -4.20
N ILE A 64 -34.94 -29.67 -5.19
CA ILE A 64 -34.84 -28.24 -5.53
C ILE A 64 -35.24 -27.30 -4.38
N ARG A 65 -36.14 -27.74 -3.49
CA ARG A 65 -36.58 -26.94 -2.33
C ARG A 65 -35.46 -26.68 -1.33
N ASN A 66 -34.39 -27.48 -1.36
CA ASN A 66 -33.24 -27.33 -0.47
C ASN A 66 -32.14 -26.42 -1.03
N LEU A 67 -32.25 -25.91 -2.27
CA LEU A 67 -31.20 -25.10 -2.88
C LEU A 67 -30.88 -23.84 -2.08
N GLY A 68 -31.87 -23.12 -1.54
CA GLY A 68 -31.60 -21.95 -0.71
C GLY A 68 -30.83 -22.32 0.57
N LYS A 69 -31.12 -23.49 1.16
CA LYS A 69 -30.37 -23.99 2.33
C LYS A 69 -28.93 -24.38 1.95
N ILE A 70 -28.71 -24.99 0.78
CA ILE A 70 -27.36 -25.30 0.27
C ILE A 70 -26.54 -24.02 0.06
N VAL A 71 -27.12 -23.00 -0.59
CA VAL A 71 -26.47 -21.69 -0.79
C VAL A 71 -26.14 -21.03 0.55
N PHE A 72 -27.06 -21.08 1.51
CA PHE A 72 -26.83 -20.55 2.86
C PHE A 72 -25.67 -21.25 3.57
N PHE A 73 -25.62 -22.59 3.54
CA PHE A 73 -24.53 -23.35 4.14
C PHE A 73 -23.20 -23.01 3.46
N PHE A 74 -23.16 -23.01 2.12
CA PHE A 74 -21.96 -22.67 1.37
C PHE A 74 -21.42 -21.29 1.76
N PHE A 75 -22.28 -20.27 1.70
CA PHE A 75 -21.90 -18.89 2.02
C PHE A 75 -21.44 -18.74 3.48
N SER A 76 -22.13 -19.41 4.41
CA SER A 76 -21.79 -19.36 5.84
C SER A 76 -20.46 -20.06 6.14
N ILE A 77 -20.20 -21.22 5.52
CA ILE A 77 -18.93 -21.95 5.65
C ILE A 77 -17.78 -21.11 5.07
N GLY A 78 -17.99 -20.49 3.91
CA GLY A 78 -17.01 -19.62 3.29
C GLY A 78 -16.65 -18.40 4.13
N ILE A 79 -17.67 -17.70 4.67
CA ILE A 79 -17.44 -16.61 5.64
C ILE A 79 -16.69 -17.10 6.86
N SER A 80 -17.07 -18.25 7.43
CA SER A 80 -16.36 -18.83 8.57
C SER A 80 -14.90 -19.16 8.25
N GLY A 81 -14.59 -19.61 7.02
CA GLY A 81 -13.22 -19.80 6.57
C GLY A 81 -12.41 -18.50 6.56
N ILE A 82 -12.99 -17.40 6.06
CA ILE A 82 -12.35 -16.07 6.07
C ILE A 82 -12.17 -15.57 7.50
N LEU A 83 -13.20 -15.68 8.36
CA LEU A 83 -13.13 -15.27 9.76
C LEU A 83 -12.09 -16.08 10.54
N LEU A 84 -12.02 -17.40 10.31
CA LEU A 84 -11.00 -18.24 10.93
C LEU A 84 -9.60 -17.82 10.47
N ALA A 85 -9.42 -17.52 9.18
CA ALA A 85 -8.13 -17.04 8.68
C ALA A 85 -7.74 -15.67 9.24
N LEU A 86 -8.71 -14.77 9.42
CA LEU A 86 -8.54 -13.50 10.10
C LEU A 86 -8.11 -13.68 11.56
N LEU A 87 -8.76 -14.58 12.30
CA LEU A 87 -8.47 -14.86 13.71
C LEU A 87 -7.10 -15.52 13.91
N LEU A 88 -6.78 -16.54 13.11
CA LEU A 88 -5.57 -17.34 13.30
C LEU A 88 -4.33 -16.74 12.62
N PHE A 89 -4.49 -16.16 11.43
CA PHE A 89 -3.36 -15.73 10.59
C PHE A 89 -3.33 -14.23 10.31
N LYS A 90 -4.33 -13.48 10.77
CA LYS A 90 -4.45 -12.03 10.54
C LYS A 90 -4.29 -11.65 9.07
N SER A 91 -4.77 -12.48 8.15
CA SER A 91 -4.65 -12.23 6.71
C SER A 91 -5.62 -13.09 5.88
N PHE A 92 -6.16 -12.48 4.83
CA PHE A 92 -7.00 -13.10 3.81
C PHE A 92 -6.73 -12.36 2.48
N ALA A 93 -7.25 -12.85 1.35
CA ALA A 93 -7.18 -12.17 0.07
C ALA A 93 -8.56 -11.72 -0.40
N ALA A 94 -8.64 -10.62 -1.15
CA ALA A 94 -9.90 -10.13 -1.73
C ALA A 94 -10.62 -11.21 -2.57
N ARG A 95 -9.87 -12.13 -3.18
CA ARG A 95 -10.44 -13.28 -3.89
C ARG A 95 -11.28 -14.19 -3.03
N ASP A 96 -10.91 -14.37 -1.77
CA ASP A 96 -11.59 -15.29 -0.86
C ASP A 96 -13.02 -14.80 -0.59
N ILE A 97 -13.29 -13.50 -0.72
CA ILE A 97 -14.63 -12.91 -0.60
C ILE A 97 -15.47 -13.13 -1.86
N TRP A 98 -14.96 -12.77 -3.05
CA TRP A 98 -15.81 -12.78 -4.25
C TRP A 98 -16.13 -14.20 -4.73
N LEU A 99 -15.24 -15.17 -4.45
CA LEU A 99 -15.48 -16.59 -4.69
C LEU A 99 -16.75 -17.12 -4.02
N LEU A 100 -17.18 -16.49 -2.91
CA LEU A 100 -18.41 -16.88 -2.21
C LEU A 100 -19.68 -16.64 -3.02
N PHE A 101 -19.63 -15.73 -4.01
CA PHE A 101 -20.79 -15.36 -4.83
C PHE A 101 -20.88 -16.18 -6.12
N PHE A 102 -19.77 -16.76 -6.59
CA PHE A 102 -19.68 -17.45 -7.89
C PHE A 102 -18.97 -18.81 -7.81
N PRO A 103 -19.28 -19.66 -6.81
CA PRO A 103 -18.45 -20.85 -6.53
C PRO A 103 -18.50 -21.93 -7.61
N LEU A 104 -19.58 -21.98 -8.39
CA LEU A 104 -19.76 -22.98 -9.44
C LEU A 104 -19.32 -22.46 -10.80
N SER A 105 -19.62 -21.19 -11.12
CA SER A 105 -19.34 -20.61 -12.45
C SER A 105 -17.85 -20.33 -12.69
N HIS A 106 -17.07 -20.10 -11.63
CA HIS A 106 -15.62 -19.97 -11.74
C HIS A 106 -14.87 -21.32 -11.64
N ASN A 107 -15.61 -22.42 -11.39
CA ASN A 107 -15.09 -23.77 -11.30
C ASN A 107 -14.07 -24.03 -10.16
N ASP A 108 -14.15 -23.28 -9.05
CA ASP A 108 -13.31 -23.53 -7.86
C ASP A 108 -13.75 -24.76 -7.06
N PHE A 109 -15.02 -25.16 -7.19
CA PHE A 109 -15.59 -26.32 -6.50
C PHE A 109 -16.19 -27.34 -7.49
N PRO A 110 -15.40 -27.91 -8.42
CA PRO A 110 -15.90 -28.78 -9.49
C PRO A 110 -16.66 -29.99 -8.95
N PHE A 111 -16.17 -30.58 -7.86
CA PHE A 111 -16.83 -31.72 -7.22
C PHE A 111 -18.20 -31.35 -6.64
N ALA A 112 -18.30 -30.22 -5.93
CA ALA A 112 -19.58 -29.76 -5.40
C ALA A 112 -20.57 -29.38 -6.51
N ALA A 113 -20.07 -28.78 -7.61
CA ALA A 113 -20.87 -28.48 -8.80
C ALA A 113 -21.48 -29.75 -9.39
N SER A 114 -20.65 -30.77 -9.58
CA SER A 114 -21.08 -32.05 -10.12
C SER A 114 -22.12 -32.73 -9.23
N LEU A 115 -21.87 -32.81 -7.92
CA LEU A 115 -22.80 -33.40 -6.96
C LEU A 115 -24.15 -32.65 -6.95
N LEU A 116 -24.15 -31.32 -7.11
CA LEU A 116 -25.39 -30.54 -7.15
C LEU A 116 -26.26 -30.89 -8.36
N VAL A 117 -25.66 -31.12 -9.53
CA VAL A 117 -26.39 -31.53 -10.74
C VAL A 117 -27.10 -32.87 -10.49
N TRP A 118 -26.35 -33.88 -10.00
CA TRP A 118 -26.92 -35.19 -9.70
C TRP A 118 -27.91 -35.18 -8.53
N TYR A 119 -27.73 -34.29 -7.55
CA TYR A 119 -28.71 -34.07 -6.49
C TYR A 119 -30.07 -33.59 -7.02
N ILE A 120 -30.07 -32.65 -7.97
CA ILE A 120 -31.30 -32.11 -8.57
C ILE A 120 -31.98 -33.14 -9.46
N LEU A 121 -31.22 -33.86 -10.30
CA LEU A 121 -31.76 -34.88 -11.21
C LEU A 121 -32.09 -36.21 -10.52
N GLY A 122 -31.55 -36.42 -9.31
CA GLY A 122 -31.47 -37.71 -8.65
C GLY A 122 -32.81 -38.42 -8.48
N TYR A 123 -33.85 -37.72 -8.04
CA TYR A 123 -35.17 -38.33 -7.86
C TYR A 123 -35.76 -38.83 -9.18
N ARG A 124 -35.71 -38.02 -10.25
CA ARG A 124 -36.22 -38.40 -11.58
C ARG A 124 -35.48 -39.60 -12.17
N ILE A 125 -34.15 -39.62 -12.02
CA ILE A 125 -33.33 -40.74 -12.45
C ILE A 125 -33.71 -42.00 -11.66
N SER A 126 -33.88 -41.87 -10.33
CA SER A 126 -34.27 -43.00 -9.48
C SER A 126 -35.63 -43.56 -9.87
N THR A 127 -36.64 -42.70 -10.10
CA THR A 127 -37.98 -43.14 -10.52
C THR A 127 -37.97 -43.79 -11.91
N TYR A 128 -37.14 -43.29 -12.82
CA TYR A 128 -36.97 -43.90 -14.13
C TYR A 128 -36.31 -45.27 -14.01
N LEU A 129 -35.22 -45.38 -13.24
CA LEU A 129 -34.58 -46.66 -12.97
C LEU A 129 -35.59 -47.63 -12.37
N ASP A 130 -36.41 -47.19 -11.40
CA ASP A 130 -37.43 -48.00 -10.73
C ASP A 130 -38.48 -48.58 -11.67
N SER A 131 -38.80 -47.87 -12.76
CA SER A 131 -39.73 -48.32 -13.81
C SER A 131 -39.19 -49.47 -14.68
N LEU A 132 -37.88 -49.73 -14.65
CA LEU A 132 -37.23 -50.76 -15.46
C LEU A 132 -37.34 -52.15 -14.80
N SER A 133 -37.45 -53.20 -15.62
CA SER A 133 -37.38 -54.59 -15.16
C SER A 133 -36.03 -54.89 -14.48
N ALA A 134 -36.00 -55.87 -13.57
CA ALA A 134 -34.76 -56.26 -12.88
C ALA A 134 -33.64 -56.67 -13.86
N ASN A 135 -33.99 -57.35 -14.95
CA ASN A 135 -33.04 -57.73 -16.00
C ASN A 135 -32.49 -56.50 -16.73
N ASN A 136 -33.34 -55.54 -17.11
CA ASN A 136 -32.90 -54.32 -17.79
C ASN A 136 -32.01 -53.47 -16.88
N LYS A 137 -32.37 -53.33 -15.60
CA LYS A 137 -31.52 -52.67 -14.60
C LYS A 137 -30.13 -53.33 -14.53
N HIS A 138 -30.10 -54.67 -14.45
CA HIS A 138 -28.85 -55.42 -14.36
C HIS A 138 -27.97 -55.24 -15.61
N SER A 139 -28.54 -55.36 -16.80
CA SER A 139 -27.83 -55.17 -18.07
C SER A 139 -27.26 -53.77 -18.21
N ILE A 140 -28.03 -52.73 -17.84
CA ILE A 140 -27.53 -51.34 -17.86
C ILE A 140 -26.36 -51.19 -16.88
N MET A 141 -26.42 -51.78 -15.68
CA MET A 141 -25.31 -51.67 -14.72
C MET A 141 -24.05 -52.35 -15.23
N LEU A 142 -24.16 -53.55 -15.82
CA LEU A 142 -23.03 -54.25 -16.43
C LEU A 142 -22.42 -53.43 -17.57
N PHE A 143 -23.26 -52.86 -18.44
CA PHE A 143 -22.81 -51.99 -19.52
C PHE A 143 -22.07 -50.75 -19.00
N LEU A 144 -22.61 -50.06 -18.00
CA LEU A 144 -21.96 -48.89 -17.40
C LEU A 144 -20.64 -49.24 -16.70
N MET A 145 -20.58 -50.39 -16.00
CA MET A 145 -19.33 -50.88 -15.41
C MET A 145 -18.28 -51.20 -16.48
N TRP A 146 -18.70 -51.80 -17.60
CA TRP A 146 -17.81 -52.06 -18.73
C TRP A 146 -17.29 -50.74 -19.34
N LEU A 147 -18.18 -49.77 -19.55
CA LEU A 147 -17.86 -48.49 -20.19
C LEU A 147 -16.95 -47.59 -19.34
N PHE A 148 -17.22 -47.50 -18.03
CA PHE A 148 -16.55 -46.54 -17.15
C PHE A 148 -15.45 -47.12 -16.27
N VAL A 149 -15.36 -48.45 -16.14
CA VAL A 149 -14.34 -49.10 -15.30
C VAL A 149 -13.45 -50.04 -16.13
N ALA A 150 -14.05 -50.96 -16.89
CA ALA A 150 -13.26 -51.94 -17.65
C ALA A 150 -12.52 -51.31 -18.84
N MET A 151 -13.20 -50.51 -19.66
CA MET A 151 -12.59 -49.86 -20.84
C MET A 151 -11.43 -48.92 -20.46
N PRO A 152 -11.58 -47.97 -19.50
CA PRO A 152 -10.45 -47.11 -19.11
C PRO A 152 -9.26 -47.89 -18.55
N PHE A 153 -9.53 -48.98 -17.82
CA PHE A 153 -8.49 -49.85 -17.29
C PHE A 153 -7.70 -50.57 -18.39
N ILE A 154 -8.39 -51.10 -19.41
CA ILE A 154 -7.78 -51.78 -20.56
C ILE A 154 -6.94 -50.79 -21.37
N PHE A 155 -7.52 -49.64 -21.72
CA PHE A 155 -6.88 -48.65 -22.61
C PHE A 155 -5.83 -47.76 -21.94
N ASN A 156 -5.70 -47.81 -20.61
CA ASN A 156 -4.77 -46.96 -19.85
C ASN A 156 -4.94 -45.46 -20.08
N LYS A 157 -6.15 -45.01 -20.41
CA LYS A 157 -6.42 -43.61 -20.70
C LYS A 157 -7.72 -43.18 -20.04
N PRO A 158 -7.80 -41.94 -19.54
CA PRO A 158 -9.08 -41.35 -19.14
C PRO A 158 -9.99 -41.27 -20.38
N LEU A 159 -11.09 -42.02 -20.37
CA LEU A 159 -12.12 -41.98 -21.41
C LEU A 159 -13.29 -41.09 -20.96
N TRP A 160 -14.13 -40.68 -21.90
CA TRP A 160 -15.39 -39.98 -21.61
C TRP A 160 -15.24 -38.66 -20.84
N GLY A 161 -14.08 -38.01 -20.94
CA GLY A 161 -13.75 -36.78 -20.20
C GLY A 161 -13.55 -37.00 -18.69
N ILE A 162 -13.40 -38.24 -18.23
CA ILE A 162 -13.13 -38.59 -16.83
C ILE A 162 -11.64 -38.39 -16.56
N ASN A 163 -11.24 -37.14 -16.36
CA ASN A 163 -9.86 -36.77 -15.97
C ASN A 163 -9.70 -36.56 -14.45
N SER A 164 -10.80 -36.65 -13.70
CA SER A 164 -10.81 -36.56 -12.25
C SER A 164 -12.07 -37.24 -11.69
N ALA A 165 -11.99 -37.68 -10.43
CA ALA A 165 -13.18 -38.17 -9.72
C ALA A 165 -14.21 -37.06 -9.42
N SER A 166 -13.86 -35.80 -9.68
CA SER A 166 -14.80 -34.66 -9.62
C SER A 166 -15.65 -34.49 -10.88
N SER A 167 -15.34 -35.23 -11.96
CA SER A 167 -16.03 -35.12 -13.25
C SER A 167 -17.52 -35.47 -13.15
N LEU A 168 -18.31 -34.77 -13.98
CA LEU A 168 -19.76 -34.96 -14.04
C LEU A 168 -20.15 -36.39 -14.41
N VAL A 169 -19.43 -36.99 -15.37
CA VAL A 169 -19.70 -38.35 -15.86
C VAL A 169 -19.41 -39.40 -14.77
N TRP A 170 -18.24 -39.33 -14.12
CA TRP A 170 -17.85 -40.31 -13.10
C TRP A 170 -18.76 -40.30 -11.88
N THR A 171 -19.02 -39.11 -11.34
CA THR A 171 -19.93 -38.95 -10.19
C THR A 171 -21.35 -39.39 -10.53
N GLY A 172 -21.80 -39.21 -11.77
CA GLY A 172 -23.10 -39.71 -12.25
C GLY A 172 -23.19 -41.21 -12.32
N PHE A 173 -22.16 -41.86 -12.88
CA PHE A 173 -22.04 -43.31 -12.90
C PHE A 173 -22.11 -43.88 -11.47
N LEU A 174 -21.34 -43.33 -10.54
CA LEU A 174 -21.37 -43.74 -9.14
C LEU A 174 -22.72 -43.46 -8.47
N PHE A 175 -23.37 -42.35 -8.79
CA PHE A 175 -24.70 -42.05 -8.29
C PHE A 175 -25.73 -43.12 -8.72
N ILE A 176 -25.72 -43.49 -10.00
CA ILE A 176 -26.61 -44.53 -10.55
C ILE A 176 -26.33 -45.88 -9.87
N LEU A 177 -25.05 -46.25 -9.69
CA LEU A 177 -24.68 -47.46 -8.97
C LEU A 177 -25.16 -47.45 -7.52
N GLY A 178 -25.05 -46.32 -6.83
CA GLY A 178 -25.53 -46.17 -5.46
C GLY A 178 -27.04 -46.40 -5.34
N ASN A 179 -27.81 -45.92 -6.32
CA ASN A 179 -29.23 -46.18 -6.43
C ASN A 179 -29.51 -47.68 -6.64
N TYR A 180 -28.85 -48.31 -7.62
CA TYR A 180 -29.02 -49.74 -7.91
C TYR A 180 -28.68 -50.64 -6.72
N PHE A 181 -27.53 -50.41 -6.07
CA PHE A 181 -27.12 -51.19 -4.91
C PHE A 181 -27.95 -50.91 -3.66
N SER A 182 -28.77 -49.84 -3.62
CA SER A 182 -29.71 -49.63 -2.53
C SER A 182 -30.90 -50.60 -2.57
N ASP A 183 -31.27 -51.08 -3.77
CA ASP A 183 -32.48 -51.89 -4.04
C ASP A 183 -32.26 -53.41 -3.89
N SER A 184 -31.01 -53.86 -4.03
CA SER A 184 -30.67 -55.28 -4.15
C SER A 184 -30.66 -56.03 -2.81
N ARG A 185 -31.73 -56.81 -2.52
CA ARG A 185 -31.91 -57.87 -1.49
C ARG A 185 -31.43 -57.60 -0.03
N SER A 186 -32.15 -58.20 0.92
CA SER A 186 -31.95 -58.05 2.37
C SER A 186 -30.51 -58.37 2.82
N TYR A 187 -29.99 -57.54 3.72
CA TYR A 187 -28.66 -57.68 4.31
C TYR A 187 -28.49 -59.08 4.93
N SER A 188 -27.52 -59.87 4.45
CA SER A 188 -27.17 -61.18 5.03
C SER A 188 -25.70 -61.24 5.43
N LYS A 189 -25.39 -62.04 6.45
CA LYS A 189 -24.00 -62.26 6.94
C LYS A 189 -23.06 -62.74 5.84
N LYS A 190 -23.58 -63.56 4.90
CA LYS A 190 -22.83 -64.09 3.74
C LYS A 190 -22.41 -62.98 2.77
N TYR A 191 -23.30 -62.02 2.47
CA TYR A 191 -22.96 -60.87 1.62
C TYR A 191 -21.94 -59.94 2.29
N TYR A 192 -22.09 -59.69 3.59
CA TYR A 192 -21.12 -58.90 4.35
C TYR A 192 -19.72 -59.51 4.29
N LEU A 193 -19.58 -60.82 4.57
CA LEU A 193 -18.30 -61.53 4.52
C LEU A 193 -17.69 -61.49 3.10
N LYS A 194 -18.50 -61.62 2.04
CA LYS A 194 -18.05 -61.49 0.65
C LYS A 194 -17.40 -60.12 0.38
N TYR A 195 -18.08 -59.03 0.71
CA TYR A 195 -17.54 -57.68 0.49
C TYR A 195 -16.38 -57.35 1.42
N ALA A 196 -16.36 -57.87 2.65
CA ALA A 196 -15.23 -57.74 3.56
C ALA A 196 -13.98 -58.48 3.03
N GLY A 197 -14.14 -59.68 2.50
CA GLY A 197 -13.05 -60.43 1.85
C GLY A 197 -12.51 -59.71 0.61
N LEU A 198 -13.39 -59.24 -0.28
CA LEU A 198 -13.00 -58.45 -1.46
C LEU A 198 -12.31 -57.13 -1.08
N PHE A 199 -12.76 -56.49 -0.01
CA PHE A 199 -12.13 -55.29 0.52
C PHE A 199 -10.69 -55.55 0.98
N LEU A 200 -10.47 -56.62 1.76
CA LEU A 200 -9.13 -57.02 2.22
C LEU A 200 -8.21 -57.40 1.05
N LEU A 201 -8.72 -58.15 0.07
CA LEU A 201 -7.98 -58.49 -1.15
C LEU A 201 -7.59 -57.22 -1.94
N SER A 202 -8.49 -56.24 -2.03
CA SER A 202 -8.22 -54.98 -2.73
C SER A 202 -7.19 -54.11 -2.00
N LEU A 203 -7.19 -54.13 -0.65
CA LEU A 203 -6.14 -53.48 0.15
C LEU A 203 -4.78 -54.16 -0.02
N LEU A 204 -4.75 -55.49 -0.05
CA LEU A 204 -3.52 -56.24 -0.32
C LEU A 204 -2.99 -55.94 -1.72
N ALA A 205 -3.87 -55.95 -2.73
CA ALA A 205 -3.54 -55.59 -4.10
C ALA A 205 -2.99 -54.17 -4.19
N LEU A 206 -3.58 -53.20 -3.50
CA LEU A 206 -3.09 -51.82 -3.43
C LEU A 206 -1.63 -51.75 -2.96
N VAL A 207 -1.30 -52.42 -1.85
CA VAL A 207 0.07 -52.43 -1.29
C VAL A 207 1.04 -53.12 -2.24
N LEU A 208 0.65 -54.24 -2.86
CA LEU A 208 1.47 -54.95 -3.83
C LEU A 208 1.74 -54.09 -5.07
N PHE A 209 0.70 -53.47 -5.65
CA PHE A 209 0.85 -52.61 -6.83
C PHE A 209 1.69 -51.37 -6.52
N LEU A 210 1.61 -50.78 -5.33
CA LEU A 210 2.46 -49.65 -4.94
C LEU A 210 3.95 -49.99 -4.88
N LYS A 211 4.30 -51.28 -4.68
CA LYS A 211 5.68 -51.77 -4.78
C LYS A 211 6.10 -52.02 -6.24
N ILE A 212 5.20 -52.55 -7.06
CA ILE A 212 5.48 -52.92 -8.46
C ILE A 212 5.54 -51.68 -9.37
N ALA A 213 4.65 -50.71 -9.14
CA ALA A 213 4.53 -49.49 -9.93
C ALA A 213 4.56 -48.25 -9.00
N PRO A 214 5.76 -47.79 -8.59
CA PRO A 214 5.88 -46.65 -7.69
C PRO A 214 5.30 -45.36 -8.29
N ILE A 215 4.62 -44.58 -7.47
CA ILE A 215 4.05 -43.28 -7.82
C ILE A 215 5.13 -42.21 -7.70
N SER A 216 5.47 -41.60 -8.84
CA SER A 216 6.37 -40.44 -8.93
C SER A 216 5.63 -39.10 -9.07
N GLN A 217 4.31 -39.14 -9.27
CA GLN A 217 3.46 -37.97 -9.46
C GLN A 217 3.01 -37.36 -8.13
N THR A 218 2.55 -36.11 -8.16
CA THR A 218 1.92 -35.48 -7.00
C THR A 218 0.46 -35.92 -6.86
N PRO A 219 -0.11 -35.90 -5.64
CA PRO A 219 -1.52 -36.22 -5.39
C PRO A 219 -2.53 -35.56 -6.34
N GLY A 220 -2.34 -34.27 -6.65
CA GLY A 220 -3.24 -33.50 -7.51
C GLY A 220 -3.15 -33.85 -8.99
N ASN A 221 -2.05 -34.48 -9.42
CA ASN A 221 -1.82 -34.86 -10.82
C ASN A 221 -1.85 -36.38 -11.02
N LEU A 222 -2.26 -37.15 -10.01
CA LEU A 222 -2.19 -38.62 -10.04
C LEU A 222 -3.11 -39.21 -11.12
N ASP A 223 -2.53 -39.49 -12.28
CA ASP A 223 -3.16 -40.21 -13.39
C ASP A 223 -2.54 -41.60 -13.52
N SER A 224 -3.24 -42.59 -12.97
CA SER A 224 -2.83 -43.99 -12.86
C SER A 224 -4.06 -44.88 -12.98
N ARG A 225 -3.98 -45.91 -13.85
CA ARG A 225 -5.04 -46.92 -14.01
C ARG A 225 -5.32 -47.76 -12.75
N PHE A 226 -4.44 -47.69 -11.74
CA PHE A 226 -4.57 -48.43 -10.48
C PHE A 226 -4.90 -47.52 -9.30
N PHE A 227 -4.33 -46.32 -9.23
CA PHE A 227 -4.33 -45.52 -8.01
C PHE A 227 -5.16 -44.25 -8.05
N SER A 228 -5.53 -43.76 -9.25
CA SER A 228 -6.40 -42.58 -9.36
C SER A 228 -7.74 -42.84 -8.67
N SER A 229 -8.39 -41.80 -8.15
CA SER A 229 -9.67 -41.95 -7.44
C SER A 229 -10.79 -42.55 -8.30
N TYR A 230 -10.69 -42.45 -9.63
CA TYR A 230 -11.57 -43.10 -10.62
C TYR A 230 -11.06 -44.45 -11.15
N ALA A 231 -9.92 -44.93 -10.66
CA ALA A 231 -9.31 -46.18 -11.07
C ALA A 231 -10.00 -47.41 -10.44
N VAL A 232 -9.67 -48.59 -10.96
CA VAL A 232 -10.30 -49.86 -10.56
C VAL A 232 -10.15 -50.16 -9.08
N ILE A 233 -8.97 -49.95 -8.48
CA ILE A 233 -8.74 -50.31 -7.07
C ILE A 233 -9.58 -49.40 -6.13
N PRO A 234 -9.51 -48.05 -6.20
CA PRO A 234 -10.39 -47.19 -5.42
C PRO A 234 -11.87 -47.43 -5.68
N PHE A 235 -12.26 -47.71 -6.92
CA PHE A 235 -13.64 -48.04 -7.26
C PHE A 235 -14.13 -49.29 -6.51
N ILE A 236 -13.39 -50.40 -6.57
CA ILE A 236 -13.75 -51.65 -5.86
C ILE A 236 -13.78 -51.43 -4.34
N LEU A 237 -12.77 -50.74 -3.78
CA LEU A 237 -12.75 -50.39 -2.35
C LEU A 237 -13.99 -49.58 -1.96
N SER A 238 -14.38 -48.61 -2.78
CA SER A 238 -15.56 -47.76 -2.54
C SER A 238 -16.86 -48.58 -2.59
N LEU A 239 -17.01 -49.48 -3.56
CA LEU A 239 -18.17 -50.37 -3.65
C LEU A 239 -18.25 -51.35 -2.47
N CYS A 240 -17.12 -51.91 -2.05
CA CYS A 240 -17.09 -52.82 -0.91
C CYS A 240 -17.47 -52.07 0.38
N LEU A 241 -16.88 -50.91 0.64
CA LEU A 241 -17.23 -50.06 1.79
C LEU A 241 -18.71 -49.67 1.77
N PHE A 242 -19.23 -49.25 0.62
CA PHE A 242 -20.65 -48.91 0.46
C PHE A 242 -21.57 -50.07 0.86
N ASN A 243 -21.26 -51.29 0.40
CA ASN A 243 -22.07 -52.47 0.69
C ASN A 243 -21.89 -52.98 2.14
N ILE A 244 -20.68 -52.87 2.72
CA ILE A 244 -20.41 -53.17 4.14
C ILE A 244 -21.27 -52.28 5.04
N PHE A 245 -21.34 -50.98 4.74
CA PHE A 245 -22.13 -50.02 5.52
C PHE A 245 -23.62 -49.99 5.16
N LYS A 246 -24.08 -50.85 4.23
CA LYS A 246 -25.45 -50.82 3.69
C LYS A 246 -26.55 -50.98 4.75
N LYS A 247 -26.31 -51.76 5.82
CA LYS A 247 -27.24 -51.90 6.96
C LYS A 247 -27.56 -50.55 7.65
N SER A 248 -26.67 -49.56 7.53
CA SER A 248 -26.88 -48.22 8.08
C SER A 248 -27.97 -47.42 7.36
N PHE A 249 -28.46 -47.88 6.19
CA PHE A 249 -29.49 -47.19 5.39
C PHE A 249 -30.93 -47.55 5.80
N THR A 250 -31.14 -48.71 6.39
CA THR A 250 -32.45 -49.24 6.80
C THR A 250 -32.78 -48.78 8.21
N ILE A 251 -33.48 -47.64 8.39
CA ILE A 251 -33.96 -47.22 9.73
C ILE A 251 -35.33 -46.50 9.68
N THR A 252 -36.12 -46.78 10.72
CA THR A 252 -37.43 -46.26 11.16
C THR A 252 -37.53 -44.73 11.26
N THR A 253 -38.77 -44.22 11.34
CA THR A 253 -39.17 -42.80 11.29
C THR A 253 -38.45 -41.84 12.26
N SER A 254 -37.97 -42.30 13.42
CA SER A 254 -37.18 -41.48 14.37
C SER A 254 -35.75 -41.17 13.88
N ALA A 255 -35.18 -41.98 12.99
CA ALA A 255 -33.81 -41.81 12.48
C ALA A 255 -33.69 -40.81 11.31
N ILE A 256 -34.81 -40.34 10.76
CA ILE A 256 -34.85 -39.36 9.65
C ILE A 256 -34.21 -38.03 10.08
N LYS A 257 -34.43 -37.58 11.32
CA LYS A 257 -33.83 -36.35 11.86
C LYS A 257 -32.30 -36.47 11.96
N HIS A 258 -31.77 -37.60 12.46
CA HIS A 258 -30.32 -37.83 12.57
C HIS A 258 -29.63 -37.95 11.20
N HIS A 259 -30.30 -38.50 10.19
CA HIS A 259 -29.78 -38.61 8.82
C HIS A 259 -29.68 -37.27 8.08
N ALA A 260 -30.56 -36.31 8.40
CA ALA A 260 -30.45 -34.96 7.87
C ALA A 260 -29.15 -34.29 8.33
N TYR A 261 -28.83 -34.36 9.63
CA TYR A 261 -27.60 -33.77 10.18
C TYR A 261 -26.33 -34.38 9.59
N SER A 262 -26.30 -35.70 9.41
CA SER A 262 -25.12 -36.41 8.92
C SER A 262 -24.82 -36.14 7.44
N SER A 263 -25.85 -35.87 6.62
CA SER A 263 -25.66 -35.44 5.22
C SER A 263 -25.09 -34.01 5.12
N TRP A 264 -25.54 -33.10 5.99
CA TRP A 264 -24.99 -31.74 6.06
C TRP A 264 -23.53 -31.71 6.55
N MET A 265 -23.11 -32.71 7.32
CA MET A 265 -21.73 -32.85 7.78
C MET A 265 -20.77 -33.16 6.62
N ILE A 266 -21.16 -34.08 5.72
CA ILE A 266 -20.40 -34.37 4.49
C ILE A 266 -20.28 -33.09 3.66
N PHE A 267 -21.39 -32.39 3.42
CA PHE A 267 -21.38 -31.15 2.65
C PHE A 267 -20.46 -30.10 3.29
N THR A 268 -20.52 -29.96 4.62
CA THR A 268 -19.68 -29.02 5.36
C THR A 268 -18.20 -29.36 5.24
N ALA A 269 -17.83 -30.63 5.35
CA ALA A 269 -16.45 -31.07 5.12
C ALA A 269 -16.00 -30.77 3.69
N VAL A 270 -16.79 -31.16 2.69
CA VAL A 270 -16.44 -30.96 1.27
C VAL A 270 -16.19 -29.48 0.98
N ILE A 271 -17.08 -28.58 1.41
CA ILE A 271 -16.91 -27.15 1.17
C ILE A 271 -15.73 -26.59 1.98
N PHE A 272 -15.70 -26.82 3.30
CA PHE A 272 -14.70 -26.22 4.19
C PHE A 272 -13.28 -26.61 3.81
N THR A 273 -13.01 -27.91 3.60
CA THR A 273 -11.66 -28.38 3.27
C THR A 273 -11.27 -28.08 1.83
N SER A 274 -12.22 -27.73 0.96
CA SER A 274 -11.93 -27.33 -0.43
C SER A 274 -11.83 -25.82 -0.61
N LEU A 275 -12.05 -25.01 0.45
CA LEU A 275 -11.91 -23.56 0.37
C LEU A 275 -10.47 -23.18 -0.02
N PRO A 276 -10.27 -22.33 -1.05
CA PRO A 276 -8.94 -21.92 -1.48
C PRO A 276 -8.10 -21.28 -0.37
N ILE A 277 -8.71 -20.46 0.50
CA ILE A 277 -8.04 -19.88 1.66
C ILE A 277 -7.56 -20.95 2.64
N PHE A 278 -8.36 -22.00 2.87
CA PHE A 278 -8.00 -23.08 3.77
C PHE A 278 -6.83 -23.90 3.21
N ASN A 279 -6.93 -24.31 1.94
CA ASN A 279 -5.85 -25.04 1.24
C ASN A 279 -4.56 -24.23 1.17
N TYR A 280 -4.64 -22.93 0.88
CA TYR A 280 -3.48 -22.05 0.91
C TYR A 280 -2.81 -22.05 2.29
N ARG A 281 -3.58 -21.90 3.38
CA ARG A 281 -3.04 -21.87 4.74
C ARG A 281 -2.46 -23.20 5.20
N LEU A 282 -3.06 -24.31 4.81
CA LEU A 282 -2.46 -25.63 5.01
C LEU A 282 -1.09 -25.70 4.35
N LYS A 283 -0.98 -25.24 3.10
CA LYS A 283 0.27 -25.29 2.33
C LYS A 283 1.34 -24.28 2.77
N THR A 284 0.96 -23.12 3.31
CA THR A 284 1.94 -22.07 3.68
C THR A 284 2.25 -22.00 5.16
N ASN A 285 1.29 -22.33 6.03
CA ASN A 285 1.40 -22.12 7.47
C ASN A 285 1.42 -23.44 8.27
N TYR A 286 0.84 -24.52 7.74
CA TYR A 286 0.68 -25.80 8.45
C TYR A 286 1.10 -27.02 7.63
N MET A 287 2.19 -26.89 6.84
CA MET A 287 2.78 -28.05 6.15
C MET A 287 3.39 -29.01 7.16
N ILE A 288 2.95 -30.27 7.13
CA ILE A 288 3.52 -31.33 7.95
C ILE A 288 4.94 -31.63 7.47
N ALA A 289 5.91 -31.49 8.36
CA ALA A 289 7.32 -31.57 8.00
C ALA A 289 7.70 -32.93 7.35
N ASN A 290 8.50 -32.86 6.29
CA ASN A 290 8.96 -34.03 5.54
C ASN A 290 10.03 -34.85 6.32
N LYS A 291 10.70 -34.26 7.31
CA LYS A 291 11.73 -34.94 8.13
C LYS A 291 11.19 -35.70 9.34
N LEU A 292 9.87 -35.68 9.59
CA LEU A 292 9.29 -36.40 10.73
C LEU A 292 9.46 -37.91 10.58
N SER A 293 9.69 -38.60 11.71
CA SER A 293 9.61 -40.06 11.78
C SER A 293 8.20 -40.54 11.43
N LEU A 294 8.06 -41.80 11.01
CA LEU A 294 6.77 -42.40 10.61
C LEU A 294 5.68 -42.19 11.68
N VAL A 295 6.00 -42.46 12.95
CA VAL A 295 5.08 -42.33 14.08
C VAL A 295 4.71 -40.87 14.34
N SER A 296 5.69 -39.96 14.30
CA SER A 296 5.44 -38.52 14.51
C SER A 296 4.58 -37.94 13.40
N TRP A 297 4.88 -38.31 12.14
CA TRP A 297 4.07 -37.92 10.99
C TRP A 297 2.62 -38.41 11.10
N LEU A 298 2.42 -39.67 11.51
CA LEU A 298 1.08 -40.23 11.70
C LEU A 298 0.32 -39.51 12.81
N LYS A 299 1.00 -39.20 13.93
CA LYS A 299 0.43 -38.46 15.06
C LYS A 299 -0.05 -37.08 14.62
N GLU A 300 0.78 -36.33 13.89
CA GLU A 300 0.41 -35.02 13.34
C GLU A 300 -0.81 -35.14 12.40
N LEU A 301 -0.81 -36.12 11.49
CA LEU A 301 -1.93 -36.35 10.58
C LEU A 301 -3.25 -36.63 11.33
N ILE A 302 -3.20 -37.45 12.38
CA ILE A 302 -4.37 -37.78 13.23
C ILE A 302 -4.86 -36.54 13.97
N VAL A 303 -3.96 -35.77 14.61
CA VAL A 303 -4.30 -34.56 15.35
C VAL A 303 -4.94 -33.52 14.42
N CYS A 304 -4.31 -33.24 13.28
CA CYS A 304 -4.86 -32.32 12.28
C CYS A 304 -6.23 -32.78 11.77
N SER A 305 -6.40 -34.07 11.46
CA SER A 305 -7.68 -34.63 11.02
C SER A 305 -8.76 -34.47 12.10
N GLY A 306 -8.42 -34.70 13.37
CA GLY A 306 -9.32 -34.55 14.51
C GLY A 306 -9.78 -33.10 14.71
N ILE A 307 -8.87 -32.13 14.59
CA ILE A 307 -9.18 -30.71 14.69
C ILE A 307 -10.14 -30.29 13.56
N ILE A 308 -9.85 -30.66 12.31
CA ILE A 308 -10.72 -30.33 11.17
C ILE A 308 -12.09 -30.99 11.34
N LEU A 309 -12.14 -32.24 11.79
CA LEU A 309 -13.40 -32.94 12.05
C LEU A 309 -14.24 -32.21 13.11
N LEU A 310 -13.61 -31.75 14.21
CA LEU A 310 -14.28 -30.97 15.24
C LEU A 310 -14.85 -29.66 14.67
N ILE A 311 -14.07 -28.93 13.86
CA ILE A 311 -14.53 -27.71 13.18
C ILE A 311 -15.74 -28.02 12.27
N VAL A 312 -15.66 -29.06 11.45
CA VAL A 312 -16.76 -29.47 10.56
C VAL A 312 -18.03 -29.80 11.36
N ILE A 313 -17.91 -30.54 12.47
CA ILE A 313 -19.05 -30.86 13.34
C ILE A 313 -19.65 -29.59 13.93
N CYS A 314 -18.82 -28.71 14.51
CA CYS A 314 -19.26 -27.45 15.09
C CYS A 314 -19.97 -26.54 14.07
N LEU A 315 -19.39 -26.35 12.87
CA LEU A 315 -20.00 -25.57 11.79
C LEU A 315 -21.33 -26.19 11.33
N THR A 316 -21.38 -27.52 11.19
CA THR A 316 -22.59 -28.24 10.79
C THR A 316 -23.71 -28.03 11.81
N LEU A 317 -23.42 -28.13 13.11
CA LEU A 317 -24.38 -27.92 14.19
C LEU A 317 -24.85 -26.47 14.24
N LEU A 318 -23.91 -25.52 14.16
CA LEU A 318 -24.17 -24.08 14.17
C LEU A 318 -25.10 -23.69 13.01
N PHE A 319 -24.76 -24.04 11.76
CA PHE A 319 -25.54 -23.63 10.60
C PHE A 319 -26.88 -24.34 10.50
N ASN A 320 -27.00 -25.58 11.00
CA ASN A 320 -28.31 -26.20 11.13
C ASN A 320 -29.21 -25.48 12.15
N ARG A 321 -28.63 -24.95 13.24
CA ARG A 321 -29.38 -24.15 14.22
C ARG A 321 -29.77 -22.79 13.64
N LEU A 322 -28.85 -22.11 12.97
CA LEU A 322 -29.11 -20.81 12.32
C LEU A 322 -30.17 -20.92 11.22
N ALA A 323 -30.12 -21.96 10.38
CA ALA A 323 -31.11 -22.18 9.31
C ALA A 323 -32.55 -22.38 9.82
N ARG A 324 -32.73 -22.73 11.11
CA ARG A 324 -34.05 -22.89 11.76
C ARG A 324 -34.57 -21.61 12.42
N LEU A 325 -33.75 -20.57 12.56
CA LEU A 325 -34.21 -19.30 13.10
C LEU A 325 -35.29 -18.73 12.18
N SER A 326 -36.42 -18.29 12.76
CA SER A 326 -37.61 -17.85 12.01
C SER A 326 -37.32 -16.77 10.96
N LEU A 327 -36.37 -15.88 11.26
CA LEU A 327 -35.96 -14.81 10.34
C LEU A 327 -35.18 -15.36 9.13
N ILE A 328 -34.31 -16.34 9.34
CA ILE A 328 -33.51 -16.98 8.28
C ILE A 328 -34.38 -17.94 7.49
N SER A 329 -35.15 -18.81 8.14
CA SER A 329 -36.01 -19.79 7.46
C SER A 329 -37.01 -19.12 6.51
N ARG A 330 -37.70 -18.05 6.96
CA ARG A 330 -38.62 -17.26 6.11
C ARG A 330 -37.91 -16.64 4.91
N ARG A 331 -36.65 -16.22 5.06
CA ARG A 331 -35.84 -15.70 3.94
C ARG A 331 -35.49 -16.82 2.98
N LEU A 332 -34.98 -17.95 3.48
CA LEU A 332 -34.62 -19.12 2.67
C LEU A 332 -35.81 -19.63 1.86
N GLU A 333 -37.01 -19.71 2.44
CA GLU A 333 -38.23 -20.11 1.73
C GLU A 333 -38.60 -19.16 0.59
N LYS A 334 -38.31 -17.85 0.73
CA LYS A 334 -38.63 -16.84 -0.29
C LYS A 334 -37.69 -16.89 -1.51
N ILE A 335 -36.42 -17.26 -1.30
CA ILE A 335 -35.41 -17.37 -2.37
C ILE A 335 -35.25 -18.79 -2.91
N SER A 336 -35.73 -19.82 -2.21
CA SER A 336 -35.63 -21.20 -2.69
C SER A 336 -36.65 -21.47 -3.79
N PRO A 337 -36.22 -21.99 -4.95
CA PRO A 337 -37.14 -22.46 -5.97
C PRO A 337 -38.00 -23.63 -5.44
N LYS A 338 -39.29 -23.63 -5.77
CA LYS A 338 -40.24 -24.67 -5.35
C LYS A 338 -40.31 -25.81 -6.35
N GLN A 339 -40.12 -25.48 -7.64
CA GLN A 339 -40.15 -26.40 -8.77
C GLN A 339 -39.01 -26.10 -9.77
N LEU A 340 -38.75 -27.02 -10.70
CA LEU A 340 -37.72 -26.84 -11.74
C LEU A 340 -38.09 -25.72 -12.73
N SER A 341 -39.38 -25.53 -12.99
CA SER A 341 -39.94 -24.44 -13.81
C SER A 341 -39.56 -23.05 -13.27
N ASP A 342 -39.36 -22.91 -11.96
CA ASP A 342 -38.94 -21.64 -11.34
C ASP A 342 -37.54 -21.21 -11.79
N VAL A 343 -36.69 -22.14 -12.24
CA VAL A 343 -35.36 -21.85 -12.80
C VAL A 343 -35.48 -21.16 -14.16
N TYR A 344 -36.49 -21.51 -14.98
CA TYR A 344 -36.76 -20.80 -16.24
C TYR A 344 -37.25 -19.37 -15.97
N ASN A 345 -37.93 -19.15 -14.84
CA ASN A 345 -38.32 -17.83 -14.35
C ASN A 345 -37.13 -17.02 -13.74
N PHE A 346 -35.91 -17.55 -13.78
CA PHE A 346 -34.70 -16.85 -13.32
C PHE A 346 -34.46 -15.56 -14.12
N THR A 347 -34.73 -15.53 -15.42
CA THR A 347 -34.57 -14.33 -16.24
C THR A 347 -35.48 -13.18 -15.77
N PRO A 348 -36.81 -13.37 -15.60
CA PRO A 348 -37.67 -12.39 -14.92
C PRO A 348 -37.17 -12.00 -13.52
N PHE A 349 -36.67 -12.95 -12.73
CA PHE A 349 -36.12 -12.69 -11.40
C PHE A 349 -34.88 -11.79 -11.44
N VAL A 350 -33.92 -12.08 -12.33
CA VAL A 350 -32.71 -11.25 -12.55
C VAL A 350 -33.10 -9.88 -13.06
N LYS A 351 -34.00 -9.79 -14.05
CA LYS A 351 -34.55 -8.51 -14.53
C LYS A 351 -35.18 -7.72 -13.38
N LYS A 352 -35.95 -8.37 -12.51
CA LYS A 352 -36.54 -7.76 -11.30
C LYS A 352 -35.47 -7.33 -10.30
N MET A 353 -34.44 -8.13 -10.07
CA MET A 353 -33.32 -7.78 -9.17
C MET A 353 -32.53 -6.58 -9.70
N ILE A 354 -32.18 -6.57 -10.99
CA ILE A 354 -31.51 -5.45 -11.65
C ILE A 354 -32.41 -4.21 -11.57
N LYS A 355 -33.70 -4.32 -11.91
CA LYS A 355 -34.66 -3.21 -11.82
C LYS A 355 -34.77 -2.65 -10.41
N ASN A 356 -34.78 -3.51 -9.38
CA ASN A 356 -34.87 -3.13 -7.98
C ASN A 356 -33.57 -2.50 -7.43
N ASN A 357 -32.40 -2.87 -7.99
CA ASN A 357 -31.09 -2.43 -7.51
C ASN A 357 -30.32 -1.54 -8.51
N LYS A 358 -30.96 -1.11 -9.60
CA LYS A 358 -30.33 -0.37 -10.72
C LYS A 358 -29.47 0.81 -10.28
N ARG A 359 -29.88 1.49 -9.21
CA ARG A 359 -29.17 2.65 -8.65
C ARG A 359 -27.89 2.28 -7.92
N LEU A 360 -27.90 1.20 -7.15
CA LEU A 360 -26.68 0.71 -6.50
C LEU A 360 -25.68 0.22 -7.55
N ILE A 361 -26.17 -0.50 -8.57
CA ILE A 361 -25.35 -0.94 -9.71
C ILE A 361 -24.77 0.27 -10.45
N PHE A 362 -25.60 1.28 -10.74
CA PHE A 362 -25.13 2.52 -11.36
C PHE A 362 -24.08 3.24 -10.51
N SER A 363 -24.34 3.44 -9.21
CA SER A 363 -23.35 4.04 -8.29
C SER A 363 -22.05 3.24 -8.23
N PHE A 364 -22.13 1.91 -8.31
CA PHE A 364 -20.95 1.05 -8.34
C PHE A 364 -20.12 1.24 -9.61
N ILE A 365 -20.77 1.14 -10.78
CA ILE A 365 -20.12 1.35 -12.08
C ILE A 365 -19.55 2.76 -12.17
N TRP A 366 -20.29 3.76 -11.72
CA TRP A 366 -19.86 5.15 -11.71
C TRP A 366 -18.64 5.37 -10.80
N GLY A 367 -18.67 4.82 -9.59
CA GLY A 367 -17.52 4.83 -8.69
C GLY A 367 -16.29 4.13 -9.30
N ALA A 368 -16.49 3.01 -9.99
CA ALA A 368 -15.42 2.31 -10.71
C ALA A 368 -14.79 3.17 -11.81
N VAL A 369 -15.60 3.84 -12.63
CA VAL A 369 -15.11 4.75 -13.67
C VAL A 369 -14.31 5.90 -13.06
N LEU A 370 -14.83 6.55 -12.02
CA LEU A 370 -14.16 7.66 -11.35
C LEU A 370 -12.84 7.24 -10.68
N THR A 371 -12.82 6.09 -10.00
CA THR A 371 -11.58 5.54 -9.42
C THR A 371 -10.55 5.22 -10.51
N ILE A 372 -10.95 4.65 -11.64
CA ILE A 372 -10.02 4.40 -12.76
C ILE A 372 -9.46 5.72 -13.29
N ILE A 373 -10.29 6.76 -13.42
CA ILE A 373 -9.85 8.12 -13.81
C ILE A 373 -8.84 8.68 -12.80
N GLN A 374 -9.05 8.49 -11.49
CA GLN A 374 -8.08 8.89 -10.45
C GLN A 374 -6.73 8.19 -10.59
N PHE A 375 -6.73 6.88 -10.86
CA PHE A 375 -5.47 6.16 -11.09
C PHE A 375 -4.77 6.67 -12.35
N TRP A 376 -5.52 6.85 -13.45
CA TRP A 376 -4.93 7.37 -14.68
C TRP A 376 -4.48 8.83 -14.55
N SER A 377 -5.16 9.69 -13.80
CA SER A 377 -4.72 11.08 -13.60
C SER A 377 -3.36 11.13 -12.90
N VAL A 378 -3.12 10.27 -11.90
CA VAL A 378 -1.81 10.14 -11.27
C VAL A 378 -0.77 9.59 -12.25
N GLN A 379 -1.10 8.53 -13.00
CA GLN A 379 -0.18 7.92 -13.97
C GLN A 379 0.21 8.89 -15.11
N LEU A 380 -0.72 9.69 -15.60
CA LEU A 380 -0.53 10.65 -16.69
C LEU A 380 0.21 11.92 -16.26
N ALA A 381 0.34 12.17 -14.96
CA ALA A 381 1.13 13.29 -14.47
C ALA A 381 2.64 13.07 -14.68
N THR A 382 3.09 11.81 -14.67
CA THR A 382 4.50 11.43 -14.86
C THR A 382 4.78 10.71 -16.18
N ASN A 383 3.77 10.09 -16.79
CA ASN A 383 3.92 9.28 -18.00
C ASN A 383 3.11 9.83 -19.17
N ARG A 384 3.56 9.52 -20.40
CA ARG A 384 2.77 9.79 -21.61
C ARG A 384 1.59 8.82 -21.70
N LEU A 385 0.46 9.30 -22.22
CA LEU A 385 -0.72 8.47 -22.48
C LEU A 385 -0.38 7.40 -23.53
N THR A 386 -0.46 6.12 -23.14
CA THR A 386 -0.33 4.96 -24.04
C THR A 386 -1.33 3.88 -23.66
N ILE A 387 -1.77 3.06 -24.61
CA ILE A 387 -2.67 1.93 -24.35
C ILE A 387 -2.05 0.95 -23.35
N ASN A 388 -0.73 0.75 -23.44
CA ASN A 388 0.01 -0.11 -22.51
C ASN A 388 -0.05 0.39 -21.06
N LEU A 389 0.03 1.70 -20.82
CA LEU A 389 -0.11 2.29 -19.49
C LEU A 389 -1.51 2.04 -18.91
N LEU A 390 -2.56 2.21 -19.73
CA LEU A 390 -3.94 1.96 -19.32
C LEU A 390 -4.13 0.48 -18.95
N LYS A 391 -3.64 -0.43 -19.79
CA LYS A 391 -3.67 -1.88 -19.56
C LYS A 391 -2.89 -2.26 -18.31
N GLN A 392 -1.69 -1.73 -18.13
CA GLN A 392 -0.84 -2.03 -16.97
C GLN A 392 -1.54 -1.63 -15.67
N THR A 393 -2.15 -0.44 -15.62
CA THR A 393 -2.88 0.04 -14.44
C THR A 393 -4.00 -0.93 -14.03
N LEU A 394 -4.79 -1.40 -15.01
CA LEU A 394 -5.90 -2.33 -14.76
C LEU A 394 -5.44 -3.72 -14.34
N LEU A 395 -4.28 -4.19 -14.84
CA LEU A 395 -3.75 -5.52 -14.54
C LEU A 395 -2.95 -5.56 -13.23
N THR A 396 -2.15 -4.54 -12.93
CA THR A 396 -1.27 -4.54 -11.75
C THR A 396 -1.98 -4.09 -10.48
N SER A 397 -3.02 -3.25 -10.61
CA SER A 397 -3.66 -2.58 -9.47
C SER A 397 -5.12 -3.01 -9.27
N GLN A 398 -5.54 -4.18 -9.79
CA GLN A 398 -6.94 -4.61 -9.80
C GLN A 398 -7.59 -4.62 -8.40
N ASN A 399 -6.89 -5.19 -7.41
CA ASN A 399 -7.39 -5.28 -6.03
C ASN A 399 -7.43 -3.91 -5.33
N GLN A 400 -6.43 -3.07 -5.59
CA GLN A 400 -6.32 -1.72 -5.05
C GLN A 400 -7.41 -0.81 -5.63
N ILE A 401 -7.69 -0.93 -6.93
CA ILE A 401 -8.83 -0.27 -7.59
C ILE A 401 -10.12 -0.71 -6.92
N LEU A 402 -10.33 -2.03 -6.73
CA LEU A 402 -11.53 -2.53 -6.06
C LEU A 402 -11.70 -1.95 -4.66
N LEU A 403 -10.63 -1.85 -3.86
CA LEU A 403 -10.69 -1.22 -2.54
C LEU A 403 -11.06 0.27 -2.62
N ASN A 404 -10.47 1.03 -3.55
CA ASN A 404 -10.82 2.44 -3.76
C ASN A 404 -12.28 2.62 -4.23
N VAL A 405 -12.80 1.71 -5.06
CA VAL A 405 -14.21 1.68 -5.44
C VAL A 405 -15.09 1.45 -4.21
N LEU A 406 -14.74 0.48 -3.35
CA LEU A 406 -15.47 0.24 -2.10
C LEU A 406 -15.41 1.44 -1.15
N ILE A 407 -14.27 2.14 -1.08
CA ILE A 407 -14.13 3.39 -0.32
C ILE A 407 -15.08 4.46 -0.89
N PHE A 408 -15.09 4.65 -2.21
CA PHE A 408 -16.01 5.59 -2.87
C PHE A 408 -17.47 5.26 -2.59
N LEU A 409 -17.88 3.99 -2.75
CA LEU A 409 -19.25 3.56 -2.46
C LEU A 409 -19.61 3.78 -0.99
N THR A 410 -18.70 3.48 -0.07
CA THR A 410 -18.95 3.62 1.37
C THR A 410 -19.10 5.09 1.76
N LEU A 411 -18.27 5.97 1.19
CA LEU A 411 -18.40 7.42 1.32
C LEU A 411 -19.74 7.91 0.73
N PHE A 412 -20.10 7.46 -0.46
CA PHE A 412 -21.39 7.77 -1.08
C PHE A 412 -22.57 7.32 -0.21
N ILE A 413 -22.54 6.10 0.33
CA ILE A 413 -23.58 5.57 1.22
C ILE A 413 -23.66 6.39 2.52
N ALA A 414 -22.52 6.81 3.09
CA ALA A 414 -22.49 7.68 4.27
C ALA A 414 -23.14 9.03 3.96
N LEU A 415 -22.78 9.67 2.85
CA LEU A 415 -23.39 10.91 2.38
C LEU A 415 -24.89 10.73 2.10
N TYR A 416 -25.29 9.58 1.58
CA TYR A 416 -26.70 9.27 1.32
C TYR A 416 -27.49 9.04 2.61
N ALA A 417 -26.89 8.42 3.62
CA ALA A 417 -27.50 8.33 4.95
C ALA A 417 -27.59 9.71 5.63
N LEU A 418 -26.61 10.60 5.40
CA LEU A 418 -26.60 11.94 5.95
C LEU A 418 -27.62 12.88 5.27
N ILE A 419 -27.70 12.89 3.94
CA ILE A 419 -28.53 13.84 3.19
C ILE A 419 -29.91 13.24 2.87
N ASN A 420 -30.02 11.92 2.84
CA ASN A 420 -31.22 11.15 2.44
C ASN A 420 -31.72 11.48 1.01
N ARG A 421 -30.84 12.03 0.16
CA ARG A 421 -31.10 12.38 -1.25
C ARG A 421 -30.04 11.76 -2.14
N TYR A 422 -30.43 10.77 -2.95
CA TYR A 422 -29.50 9.95 -3.72
C TYR A 422 -28.64 10.80 -4.66
N THR A 423 -29.27 11.71 -5.41
CA THR A 423 -28.59 12.50 -6.44
C THR A 423 -27.59 13.47 -5.83
N TYR A 424 -27.95 14.21 -4.78
CA TYR A 424 -27.03 15.12 -4.09
C TYR A 424 -25.84 14.38 -3.48
N SER A 425 -26.05 13.22 -2.85
CA SER A 425 -24.96 12.44 -2.26
C SER A 425 -24.01 11.88 -3.32
N LEU A 426 -24.54 11.38 -4.45
CA LEU A 426 -23.70 10.88 -5.54
C LEU A 426 -22.94 12.02 -6.21
N PHE A 427 -23.57 13.18 -6.35
CA PHE A 427 -22.97 14.39 -6.88
C PHE A 427 -21.81 14.87 -6.02
N ILE A 428 -22.01 15.01 -4.71
CA ILE A 428 -20.95 15.42 -3.78
C ILE A 428 -19.79 14.41 -3.81
N ALA A 429 -20.07 13.10 -3.78
CA ALA A 429 -19.03 12.08 -3.90
C ALA A 429 -18.25 12.19 -5.23
N THR A 430 -18.95 12.46 -6.33
CA THR A 430 -18.35 12.67 -7.66
C THR A 430 -17.48 13.92 -7.69
N GLY A 431 -17.97 15.04 -7.15
CA GLY A 431 -17.22 16.30 -7.07
C GLY A 431 -15.92 16.15 -6.27
N ILE A 432 -15.98 15.48 -5.12
CA ILE A 432 -14.78 15.14 -4.32
C ILE A 432 -13.81 14.31 -5.16
N SER A 433 -14.31 13.29 -5.87
CA SER A 433 -13.47 12.40 -6.66
C SER A 433 -12.74 13.12 -7.80
N ILE A 434 -13.45 13.97 -8.55
CA ILE A 434 -12.90 14.80 -9.64
C ILE A 434 -11.90 15.82 -9.09
N PHE A 435 -12.23 16.48 -7.98
CA PHE A 435 -11.33 17.43 -7.33
C PHE A 435 -10.00 16.76 -6.97
N ILE A 436 -10.03 15.55 -6.39
CA ILE A 436 -8.83 14.75 -6.11
C ILE A 436 -8.07 14.45 -7.41
N SER A 437 -8.74 13.94 -8.45
CA SER A 437 -8.08 13.61 -9.74
C SER A 437 -7.31 14.79 -10.33
N ILE A 438 -7.95 15.95 -10.40
CA ILE A 438 -7.36 17.14 -11.03
C ILE A 438 -6.23 17.70 -10.14
N SER A 439 -6.46 17.79 -8.83
CA SER A 439 -5.48 18.33 -7.90
C SER A 439 -4.22 17.45 -7.85
N GLU A 440 -4.37 16.13 -7.90
CA GLU A 440 -3.24 15.19 -7.98
C GLU A 440 -2.47 15.35 -9.29
N TYR A 441 -3.17 15.39 -10.43
CA TYR A 441 -2.51 15.58 -11.73
C TYR A 441 -1.67 16.86 -11.77
N LEU A 442 -2.28 17.98 -11.34
CA LEU A 442 -1.61 19.29 -11.33
C LEU A 442 -0.42 19.30 -10.38
N LYS A 443 -0.59 18.82 -9.14
CA LYS A 443 0.48 18.84 -8.13
C LYS A 443 1.66 17.96 -8.53
N ILE A 444 1.41 16.74 -8.99
CA ILE A 444 2.47 15.82 -9.41
C ILE A 444 3.19 16.38 -10.64
N LYS A 445 2.48 16.95 -11.61
CA LYS A 445 3.11 17.54 -12.80
C LYS A 445 4.01 18.74 -12.48
N MET A 446 3.67 19.52 -11.44
CA MET A 446 4.45 20.70 -11.03
C MET A 446 5.61 20.37 -10.09
N ARG A 447 5.47 19.36 -9.22
CA ARG A 447 6.39 19.12 -8.09
C ARG A 447 6.84 17.66 -7.93
N ASN A 448 6.43 16.77 -8.83
CA ASN A 448 6.68 15.32 -8.77
C ASN A 448 6.29 14.70 -7.41
N GLU A 449 5.24 15.22 -6.78
CA GLU A 449 4.77 14.85 -5.43
C GLU A 449 3.24 14.86 -5.41
N PRO A 450 2.57 13.80 -4.88
CA PRO A 450 1.11 13.75 -4.78
C PRO A 450 0.62 14.64 -3.65
N ILE A 451 -0.69 14.72 -3.45
CA ILE A 451 -1.25 15.43 -2.30
C ILE A 451 -0.92 14.65 -1.02
N LEU A 452 -0.38 15.36 -0.03
CA LEU A 452 0.00 14.84 1.27
C LEU A 452 -0.86 15.49 2.35
N PRO A 453 -1.06 14.84 3.51
CA PRO A 453 -1.81 15.44 4.62
C PRO A 453 -1.26 16.79 5.10
N ALA A 454 0.06 17.00 4.97
CA ALA A 454 0.68 18.29 5.26
C ALA A 454 0.10 19.42 4.39
N ASP A 455 -0.40 19.14 3.17
CA ASP A 455 -0.99 20.15 2.30
C ASP A 455 -2.34 20.67 2.81
N LEU A 456 -3.07 19.91 3.65
CA LEU A 456 -4.32 20.40 4.25
C LEU A 456 -4.08 21.66 5.09
N SER A 457 -2.92 21.77 5.72
CA SER A 457 -2.57 22.97 6.47
C SER A 457 -2.29 24.18 5.56
N MET A 458 -2.02 23.95 4.27
CA MET A 458 -1.91 24.99 3.24
C MET A 458 -3.26 25.40 2.65
N ILE A 459 -4.38 24.77 3.02
CA ILE A 459 -5.71 25.11 2.49
C ILE A 459 -6.16 26.53 2.89
N THR A 460 -5.55 27.11 3.92
CA THR A 460 -5.75 28.52 4.29
C THR A 460 -5.13 29.50 3.27
N SER A 461 -4.33 29.02 2.32
CA SER A 461 -3.66 29.78 1.26
C SER A 461 -4.29 29.59 -0.14
N ILE A 462 -5.60 29.29 -0.22
CA ILE A 462 -6.29 29.03 -1.50
C ILE A 462 -6.09 30.14 -2.54
N ASP A 463 -6.12 31.42 -2.13
CA ASP A 463 -5.91 32.56 -3.03
C ASP A 463 -4.50 32.59 -3.66
N GLU A 464 -3.51 32.04 -2.97
CA GLU A 464 -2.12 31.99 -3.42
C GLU A 464 -1.84 30.73 -4.24
N LEU A 465 -2.46 29.60 -3.88
CA LEU A 465 -2.50 28.39 -4.69
C LEU A 465 -3.17 28.66 -6.05
N ALA A 466 -4.25 29.42 -6.07
CA ALA A 466 -4.93 29.88 -7.28
C ALA A 466 -3.98 30.67 -8.21
N LYS A 467 -3.19 31.59 -7.64
CA LYS A 467 -2.18 32.36 -8.40
C LYS A 467 -1.02 31.50 -8.93
N MET A 468 -0.69 30.39 -8.26
CA MET A 468 0.34 29.45 -8.71
C MET A 468 -0.13 28.50 -9.84
N ILE A 469 -1.40 28.07 -9.80
CA ILE A 469 -1.97 27.11 -10.77
C ILE A 469 -2.40 27.83 -12.07
N GLY A 470 -2.63 29.14 -12.00
CA GLY A 470 -3.08 29.98 -13.10
C GLY A 470 -4.60 30.01 -13.21
N ASN A 471 -5.14 31.20 -13.45
CA ASN A 471 -6.58 31.47 -13.41
C ASN A 471 -7.39 30.57 -14.36
N PHE A 472 -6.85 30.21 -15.53
CA PHE A 472 -7.52 29.40 -16.54
C PHE A 472 -7.86 27.97 -16.05
N ALA A 473 -6.93 27.31 -15.38
CA ALA A 473 -7.15 25.96 -14.84
C ALA A 473 -8.16 25.97 -13.68
N LEU A 474 -8.11 26.99 -12.82
CA LEU A 474 -9.09 27.18 -11.74
C LEU A 474 -10.50 27.39 -12.29
N TYR A 475 -10.67 28.27 -13.28
CA TYR A 475 -11.97 28.51 -13.91
C TYR A 475 -12.50 27.28 -14.66
N GLY A 476 -11.63 26.49 -15.28
CA GLY A 476 -12.02 25.21 -15.90
C GLY A 476 -12.57 24.20 -14.88
N ILE A 477 -11.93 24.09 -13.71
CA ILE A 477 -12.41 23.24 -12.60
C ILE A 477 -13.76 23.73 -12.08
N ILE A 478 -13.89 25.05 -11.84
CA ILE A 478 -15.12 25.65 -11.33
C ILE A 478 -16.27 25.48 -12.36
N ALA A 479 -16.02 25.74 -13.64
CA ALA A 479 -17.01 25.56 -14.71
C ALA A 479 -17.47 24.10 -14.81
N LEU A 480 -16.54 23.13 -14.73
CA LEU A 480 -16.89 21.72 -14.70
C LEU A 480 -17.76 21.36 -13.48
N LEU A 481 -17.40 21.84 -12.29
CA LEU A 481 -18.19 21.63 -11.08
C LEU A 481 -19.59 22.27 -11.19
N ILE A 482 -19.71 23.46 -11.78
CA ILE A 482 -20.99 24.13 -12.03
C ILE A 482 -21.83 23.32 -13.02
N VAL A 483 -21.28 22.90 -14.16
CA VAL A 483 -21.98 22.08 -15.16
C VAL A 483 -22.48 20.78 -14.54
N LEU A 484 -21.65 20.11 -13.75
CA LEU A 484 -22.04 18.89 -13.05
C LEU A 484 -23.11 19.17 -11.97
N THR A 485 -23.05 20.33 -11.29
CA THR A 485 -24.06 20.75 -10.29
C THR A 485 -25.41 21.01 -10.95
N VAL A 486 -25.44 21.79 -12.03
CA VAL A 486 -26.66 22.15 -12.77
C VAL A 486 -27.29 20.90 -13.38
N SER A 487 -26.50 20.03 -14.02
CA SER A 487 -27.01 18.76 -14.55
C SER A 487 -27.53 17.83 -13.45
N SER A 488 -26.90 17.79 -12.27
CA SER A 488 -27.41 17.08 -11.09
C SER A 488 -28.77 17.63 -10.64
N ILE A 489 -28.94 18.95 -10.56
CA ILE A 489 -30.22 19.60 -10.21
C ILE A 489 -31.30 19.27 -11.24
N LEU A 490 -31.00 19.35 -12.54
CA LEU A 490 -31.96 19.05 -13.62
C LEU A 490 -32.39 17.57 -13.62
N ILE A 491 -31.44 16.64 -13.41
CA ILE A 491 -31.74 15.20 -13.26
C ILE A 491 -32.59 14.96 -12.00
N THR A 492 -32.34 15.70 -10.93
CA THR A 492 -33.09 15.62 -9.66
C THR A 492 -34.53 16.08 -9.84
N LEU A 493 -34.74 17.26 -10.43
CA LEU A 493 -36.08 17.81 -10.71
C LEU A 493 -36.91 16.88 -11.61
N LYS A 494 -36.27 16.19 -12.56
CA LYS A 494 -36.94 15.29 -13.50
C LYS A 494 -37.24 13.89 -12.94
N PHE A 495 -36.46 13.38 -11.98
CA PHE A 495 -36.51 11.96 -11.58
C PHE A 495 -36.62 11.67 -10.08
N GLU A 496 -36.59 12.66 -9.19
CA GLU A 496 -36.49 12.42 -7.73
C GLU A 496 -37.85 12.15 -7.03
N ARG A 497 -38.99 12.57 -7.59
CA ARG A 497 -40.35 12.38 -7.00
C ARG A 497 -40.70 10.93 -6.68
N ASN A 498 -40.13 9.95 -7.39
CA ASN A 498 -40.51 8.54 -7.25
C ASN A 498 -39.68 7.75 -6.22
N TYR A 499 -38.69 8.36 -5.54
CA TYR A 499 -37.65 7.55 -4.87
C TYR A 499 -37.02 8.16 -3.62
N HIS A 500 -37.83 8.92 -2.88
CA HIS A 500 -37.51 9.37 -1.54
C HIS A 500 -37.46 8.20 -0.53
N ASN A 501 -36.73 8.35 0.57
CA ASN A 501 -36.96 7.60 1.83
C ASN A 501 -36.50 6.13 1.96
N ARG A 502 -35.30 5.73 1.49
CA ARG A 502 -34.76 4.42 1.91
C ARG A 502 -34.42 4.37 3.41
N PHE A 503 -34.02 5.51 3.99
CA PHE A 503 -33.61 5.65 5.39
C PHE A 503 -34.55 6.56 6.19
N HIS A 504 -35.84 6.27 6.15
CA HIS A 504 -36.86 7.14 6.78
C HIS A 504 -36.71 7.29 8.30
N SER A 505 -36.08 6.32 9.00
CA SER A 505 -35.83 6.41 10.43
C SER A 505 -34.40 6.87 10.75
N TRP A 506 -34.28 7.82 11.69
CA TRP A 506 -32.99 8.33 12.17
C TRP A 506 -32.09 7.20 12.70
N ARG A 507 -32.67 6.16 13.33
CA ARG A 507 -31.94 4.97 13.80
C ARG A 507 -31.22 4.25 12.65
N LYS A 508 -31.88 4.05 11.51
CA LYS A 508 -31.27 3.41 10.33
C LYS A 508 -30.16 4.30 9.75
N ARG A 509 -30.34 5.61 9.75
CA ARG A 509 -29.32 6.57 9.29
C ARG A 509 -28.07 6.50 10.18
N LEU A 510 -28.26 6.56 11.50
CA LEU A 510 -27.17 6.46 12.48
C LEU A 510 -26.41 5.14 12.35
N LEU A 511 -27.12 4.00 12.28
CA LEU A 511 -26.47 2.69 12.09
C LEU A 511 -25.71 2.61 10.76
N THR A 512 -26.24 3.19 9.68
CA THR A 512 -25.55 3.24 8.39
C THR A 512 -24.29 4.09 8.47
N LEU A 513 -24.36 5.25 9.11
CA LEU A 513 -23.20 6.14 9.30
C LEU A 513 -22.12 5.50 10.17
N LEU A 514 -22.49 4.84 11.26
CA LEU A 514 -21.55 4.11 12.12
C LEU A 514 -20.87 2.97 11.34
N PHE A 515 -21.63 2.18 10.59
CA PHE A 515 -21.08 1.09 9.81
C PHE A 515 -20.17 1.57 8.67
N SER A 516 -20.59 2.62 7.94
CA SER A 516 -19.75 3.28 6.94
C SER A 516 -18.48 3.86 7.56
N GLY A 517 -18.57 4.47 8.74
CA GLY A 517 -17.43 5.01 9.47
C GLY A 517 -16.43 3.93 9.87
N ILE A 518 -16.91 2.79 10.35
CA ILE A 518 -16.07 1.63 10.69
C ILE A 518 -15.35 1.09 9.45
N ILE A 519 -16.06 0.92 8.33
CA ILE A 519 -15.46 0.46 7.07
C ILE A 519 -14.38 1.43 6.60
N LEU A 520 -14.69 2.73 6.54
CA LEU A 520 -13.74 3.74 6.11
C LEU A 520 -12.53 3.80 7.05
N PHE A 521 -12.75 3.73 8.37
CA PHE A 521 -11.68 3.74 9.37
C PHE A 521 -10.71 2.56 9.17
N PHE A 522 -11.20 1.35 8.93
CA PHE A 522 -10.32 0.21 8.71
C PHE A 522 -9.76 0.14 7.28
N SER A 523 -10.46 0.64 6.27
CA SER A 523 -9.90 0.70 4.90
C SER A 523 -8.82 1.77 4.75
N LEU A 524 -9.03 2.95 5.33
CA LEU A 524 -8.15 4.13 5.23
C LEU A 524 -7.22 4.32 6.43
N GLY A 525 -7.37 3.53 7.49
CA GLY A 525 -6.63 3.72 8.73
C GLY A 525 -5.12 3.51 8.56
N ILE A 526 -4.37 4.07 9.51
CA ILE A 526 -2.91 3.97 9.57
C ILE A 526 -2.51 2.50 9.71
N SER A 527 -1.72 2.04 8.74
CA SER A 527 -1.36 0.64 8.55
C SER A 527 -0.15 0.28 9.41
N ASP A 528 -0.31 0.29 10.74
CA ASP A 528 0.70 -0.30 11.61
C ASP A 528 0.66 -1.83 11.47
N LYS A 529 1.83 -2.49 11.59
CA LYS A 529 2.04 -3.94 11.28
C LYS A 529 1.09 -4.91 12.01
N SER A 530 0.31 -4.45 12.99
CA SER A 530 -0.64 -5.24 13.78
C SER A 530 -2.10 -4.73 13.73
N SER A 531 -2.37 -3.65 12.99
CA SER A 531 -3.72 -3.04 12.91
C SER A 531 -4.68 -3.84 12.03
N VAL A 532 -5.98 -3.75 12.29
CA VAL A 532 -7.02 -4.31 11.39
C VAL A 532 -6.92 -3.67 9.99
N SER A 533 -6.48 -2.41 9.92
CA SER A 533 -6.29 -1.70 8.66
C SER A 533 -5.21 -2.33 7.78
N SER A 534 -4.10 -2.80 8.36
CA SER A 534 -3.07 -3.50 7.59
C SER A 534 -3.54 -4.86 7.06
N ILE A 535 -4.44 -5.53 7.78
CA ILE A 535 -5.07 -6.78 7.31
C ILE A 535 -5.97 -6.50 6.10
N ILE A 536 -6.83 -5.49 6.17
CA ILE A 536 -7.72 -5.12 5.05
C ILE A 536 -6.89 -4.65 3.85
N GLN A 537 -5.97 -3.71 4.05
CA GLN A 537 -5.10 -3.20 2.99
C GLN A 537 -4.27 -4.31 2.36
N GLY A 538 -3.71 -5.22 3.16
CA GLY A 538 -3.00 -6.41 2.67
C GLY A 538 -3.88 -7.35 1.85
N ALA A 539 -5.15 -7.54 2.24
CA ALA A 539 -6.10 -8.36 1.49
C ALA A 539 -6.40 -7.82 0.09
N PHE A 540 -6.34 -6.50 -0.08
CA PHE A 540 -6.47 -5.82 -1.36
C PHE A 540 -5.12 -5.46 -2.01
N SER A 541 -4.03 -6.08 -1.55
CA SER A 541 -2.67 -5.93 -2.11
C SER A 541 -2.13 -4.49 -2.08
N VAL A 542 -2.63 -3.64 -1.18
CA VAL A 542 -2.12 -2.28 -0.98
C VAL A 542 -0.65 -2.36 -0.57
N GLN A 543 0.19 -1.65 -1.30
CA GLN A 543 1.63 -1.60 -1.04
C GLN A 543 1.94 -0.41 -0.12
N ASN A 544 2.93 -0.53 0.76
CA ASN A 544 3.40 0.60 1.56
C ASN A 544 4.72 1.10 0.98
N ILE A 545 4.65 1.98 -0.03
CA ILE A 545 5.81 2.58 -0.68
C ILE A 545 6.09 3.93 0.00
N ALA A 546 6.56 3.82 1.23
CA ALA A 546 6.82 4.95 2.11
C ALA A 546 7.81 5.97 1.52
N TRP A 547 8.71 5.52 0.65
CA TRP A 547 9.79 6.34 0.11
C TRP A 547 9.51 7.05 -1.21
N ASP A 548 8.44 6.68 -1.89
CA ASP A 548 8.04 7.28 -3.15
C ASP A 548 6.52 7.44 -3.13
N ALA A 549 6.09 8.58 -2.59
CA ALA A 549 4.69 8.96 -2.47
C ALA A 549 3.97 8.92 -3.82
N THR A 550 4.64 9.35 -4.90
CA THR A 550 4.10 9.38 -6.26
C THR A 550 3.86 7.96 -6.76
N ARG A 551 4.84 7.07 -6.59
CA ARG A 551 4.68 5.65 -6.91
C ARG A 551 3.62 4.97 -6.05
N ASN A 552 3.52 5.35 -4.77
CA ASN A 552 2.49 4.86 -3.87
C ASN A 552 1.08 5.26 -4.37
N ALA A 553 0.90 6.51 -4.83
CA ALA A 553 -0.34 6.97 -5.46
C ALA A 553 -0.63 6.25 -6.78
N GLN A 554 0.40 5.96 -7.59
CA GLN A 554 0.26 5.25 -8.86
C GLN A 554 -0.26 3.82 -8.71
N LEU A 555 0.17 3.12 -7.64
CA LEU A 555 -0.16 1.70 -7.40
C LEU A 555 -1.36 1.50 -6.48
N ASN A 556 -1.55 2.37 -5.48
CA ASN A 556 -2.65 2.23 -4.52
C ASN A 556 -3.79 3.22 -4.77
N GLY A 557 -3.60 4.19 -5.65
CA GLY A 557 -4.54 5.29 -5.85
C GLY A 557 -4.29 6.45 -4.88
N PRO A 558 -4.69 7.68 -5.27
CA PRO A 558 -4.38 8.90 -4.53
C PRO A 558 -5.04 8.95 -3.15
N VAL A 559 -6.24 8.38 -3.00
CA VAL A 559 -6.97 8.37 -1.72
C VAL A 559 -6.21 7.55 -0.68
N LEU A 560 -5.84 6.31 -1.00
CA LEU A 560 -5.07 5.46 -0.08
C LEU A 560 -3.68 6.06 0.21
N GLN A 561 -3.03 6.65 -0.79
CA GLN A 561 -1.75 7.33 -0.58
C GLN A 561 -1.87 8.47 0.43
N PHE A 562 -2.86 9.36 0.27
CA PHE A 562 -3.06 10.49 1.17
C PHE A 562 -3.17 10.04 2.63
N PHE A 563 -4.02 9.04 2.91
CA PHE A 563 -4.21 8.53 4.26
C PHE A 563 -2.99 7.77 4.82
N SER A 564 -2.20 7.11 3.96
CA SER A 564 -0.95 6.50 4.40
C SER A 564 0.08 7.52 4.93
N GLY A 565 -0.01 8.78 4.49
CA GLY A 565 0.85 9.88 4.92
C GLY A 565 0.46 10.53 6.26
N LEU A 566 -0.61 10.09 6.95
CA LEU A 566 -1.10 10.74 8.19
C LEU A 566 -0.22 10.48 9.42
N SER A 567 0.59 9.42 9.40
CA SER A 567 1.54 9.11 10.48
C SER A 567 2.89 8.73 9.89
N PRO A 568 3.68 9.72 9.39
CA PRO A 568 5.01 9.44 8.89
C PRO A 568 5.88 9.02 10.08
N SER A 569 6.62 7.91 9.93
CA SER A 569 7.80 7.70 10.77
C SER A 569 8.72 8.90 10.56
N ILE A 570 9.09 9.63 11.61
CA ILE A 570 9.91 10.85 11.45
C ILE A 570 11.36 10.46 11.14
N MET A 571 11.90 9.53 11.90
CA MET A 571 13.27 9.04 11.81
C MET A 571 13.34 7.66 12.49
N PRO A 572 14.03 6.65 11.92
CA PRO A 572 14.26 5.38 12.61
C PRO A 572 15.02 5.61 13.92
N GLU A 573 14.61 4.94 15.00
CA GLU A 573 15.29 5.04 16.31
C GLU A 573 16.72 4.48 16.21
N PRO A 574 17.77 5.29 16.48
CA PRO A 574 19.13 4.79 16.52
C PRO A 574 19.34 3.86 17.70
N SER A 575 20.12 2.78 17.52
CA SER A 575 20.39 1.80 18.57
C SER A 575 21.01 2.45 19.82
N GLY A 576 20.48 2.15 21.00
CA GLY A 576 21.01 2.66 22.27
C GLY A 576 20.49 4.05 22.67
N TYR A 577 19.43 4.55 22.03
CA TYR A 577 18.76 5.78 22.45
C TYR A 577 18.22 5.65 23.89
N SER A 578 18.70 6.52 24.78
CA SER A 578 18.26 6.60 26.17
C SER A 578 18.65 7.93 26.79
N LYS A 579 17.96 8.32 27.88
CA LYS A 579 18.29 9.54 28.64
C LYS A 579 19.76 9.56 29.10
N SER A 580 20.26 8.42 29.57
CA SER A 580 21.66 8.26 30.01
C SER A 580 22.65 8.46 28.86
N LYS A 581 22.38 7.85 27.69
CA LYS A 581 23.25 8.01 26.52
C LYS A 581 23.30 9.46 26.03
N ILE A 582 22.16 10.15 25.99
CA ILE A 582 22.10 11.56 25.63
C ILE A 582 22.87 12.43 26.65
N ALA A 583 22.77 12.16 27.95
CA ALA A 583 23.55 12.86 28.97
C ALA A 583 25.07 12.70 28.79
N GLN A 584 25.55 11.52 28.40
CA GLN A 584 26.97 11.29 28.08
C GLN A 584 27.42 12.11 26.87
N ILE A 585 26.62 12.11 25.80
CA ILE A 585 26.91 12.85 24.57
C ILE A 585 26.98 14.36 24.85
N THR A 586 25.99 14.90 25.56
CA THR A 586 25.95 16.33 25.91
C THR A 586 27.14 16.75 26.78
N LYS A 587 27.59 15.92 27.73
CA LYS A 587 28.83 16.16 28.51
C LYS A 587 30.08 16.17 27.62
N LYS A 588 30.22 15.19 26.72
CA LYS A 588 31.33 15.08 25.76
C LYS A 588 31.48 16.35 24.92
N TYR A 589 30.40 16.81 24.29
CA TYR A 589 30.47 17.98 23.39
C TYR A 589 30.48 19.32 24.12
N SER A 590 30.08 19.36 25.41
CA SER A 590 30.34 20.53 26.26
C SER A 590 31.84 20.69 26.55
N ALA A 591 32.55 19.60 26.84
CA ALA A 591 34.01 19.62 26.96
C ALA A 591 34.70 19.96 25.63
N GLU A 592 34.17 19.47 24.50
CA GLU A 592 34.70 19.79 23.17
C GLU A 592 34.50 21.27 22.82
N ALA A 593 33.39 21.90 23.21
CA ALA A 593 33.20 23.34 23.04
C ALA A 593 34.29 24.15 23.77
N HIS A 594 34.64 23.77 25.00
CA HIS A 594 35.75 24.41 25.71
C HIS A 594 37.08 24.28 24.96
N LYS A 595 37.36 23.13 24.33
CA LYS A 595 38.58 22.95 23.52
C LYS A 595 38.58 23.82 22.27
N ILE A 596 37.48 23.84 21.51
CA ILE A 596 37.35 24.68 20.32
C ILE A 596 37.47 26.17 20.70
N ASN A 597 36.88 26.57 21.81
CA ASN A 597 36.87 27.97 22.25
C ASN A 597 38.22 28.47 22.79
N LYS A 598 39.23 27.59 22.97
CA LYS A 598 40.62 28.01 23.23
C LYS A 598 41.27 28.65 22.01
N THR A 599 40.90 28.23 20.80
CA THR A 599 41.48 28.75 19.55
C THR A 599 40.59 29.78 18.87
N ARG A 600 39.27 29.75 19.11
CA ARG A 600 38.32 30.75 18.60
C ARG A 600 38.35 32.02 19.43
N LYS A 601 38.80 33.13 18.83
CA LYS A 601 39.01 34.41 19.53
C LYS A 601 37.76 35.29 19.59
N ASN A 602 36.88 35.21 18.60
CA ASN A 602 35.77 36.14 18.45
C ASN A 602 34.52 35.72 19.24
N SER A 603 33.75 36.71 19.69
CA SER A 603 32.45 36.54 20.34
C SER A 603 31.34 37.06 19.45
N LEU A 604 30.16 36.43 19.51
CA LEU A 604 28.98 36.85 18.76
C LEU A 604 28.41 38.19 19.23
N ASN A 605 28.74 38.67 20.44
CA ASN A 605 28.10 39.84 21.08
C ASN A 605 28.15 41.15 20.27
N ASN A 606 29.02 41.27 19.27
CA ASN A 606 29.06 42.41 18.35
C ASN A 606 29.04 42.01 16.86
N GLN A 607 28.63 40.78 16.55
CA GLN A 607 28.59 40.27 15.19
C GLN A 607 27.19 40.22 14.60
N THR A 608 27.10 40.43 13.29
CA THR A 608 25.89 40.18 12.52
C THR A 608 26.13 38.97 11.63
N VAL A 609 25.31 37.93 11.77
CA VAL A 609 25.33 36.79 10.86
C VAL A 609 24.10 36.87 9.97
N ILE A 610 24.30 36.79 8.66
CA ILE A 610 23.25 36.88 7.65
C ILE A 610 23.24 35.57 6.87
N PHE A 611 22.11 34.89 6.86
CA PHE A 611 21.88 33.76 5.97
C PHE A 611 20.97 34.24 4.83
N VAL A 612 21.42 34.05 3.60
CA VAL A 612 20.66 34.36 2.39
C VAL A 612 20.44 33.07 1.63
N LEU A 613 19.17 32.65 1.59
CA LEU A 613 18.68 31.68 0.65
C LEU A 613 18.28 32.41 -0.64
N SER A 614 19.06 32.20 -1.69
CA SER A 614 18.83 32.72 -3.04
C SER A 614 17.97 31.73 -3.83
N GLU A 615 16.71 32.06 -4.03
CA GLU A 615 15.71 31.20 -4.66
C GLU A 615 16.18 30.69 -6.02
N SER A 616 16.11 29.38 -6.20
CA SER A 616 16.45 28.63 -7.39
C SER A 616 17.83 28.96 -7.99
N TYR A 617 18.77 29.57 -7.25
CA TYR A 617 20.00 30.08 -7.84
C TYR A 617 21.05 28.97 -8.01
N SER A 618 21.33 28.60 -9.26
CA SER A 618 22.43 27.70 -9.60
C SER A 618 23.05 28.08 -10.94
N ASP A 619 24.36 27.98 -11.05
CA ASP A 619 25.09 28.14 -12.31
C ASP A 619 24.58 27.15 -13.38
N PRO A 620 23.89 27.63 -14.44
CA PRO A 620 23.35 26.76 -15.46
C PRO A 620 24.45 26.08 -16.28
N ASN A 621 25.67 26.63 -16.34
CA ASN A 621 26.78 26.03 -17.07
C ASN A 621 27.42 24.83 -16.35
N ARG A 622 26.97 24.48 -15.15
CA ARG A 622 27.33 23.22 -14.48
C ARG A 622 26.33 22.09 -14.72
N VAL A 623 25.16 22.39 -15.28
CA VAL A 623 24.20 21.36 -15.65
C VAL A 623 24.81 20.56 -16.81
N PRO A 624 24.88 19.22 -16.71
CA PRO A 624 25.38 18.38 -17.80
C PRO A 624 24.62 18.66 -19.11
N ASN A 625 25.29 18.50 -20.25
CA ASN A 625 24.66 18.67 -21.56
C ASN A 625 23.94 20.02 -21.79
N LEU A 626 24.32 21.07 -21.05
CA LEU A 626 23.78 22.42 -21.19
C LEU A 626 24.91 23.44 -21.37
N LYS A 627 24.68 24.43 -22.22
CA LYS A 627 25.53 25.62 -22.35
C LYS A 627 24.68 26.87 -22.53
N VAL A 628 24.95 27.84 -21.67
CA VAL A 628 24.32 29.17 -21.65
C VAL A 628 25.38 30.23 -21.94
N THR A 629 25.18 31.00 -23.01
CA THR A 629 26.15 32.00 -23.46
C THR A 629 25.48 33.36 -23.68
N PRO A 630 26.05 34.47 -23.15
CA PRO A 630 27.21 34.57 -22.25
C PRO A 630 26.94 33.98 -20.85
N ASN A 631 27.96 33.88 -19.98
CA ASN A 631 27.78 33.43 -18.59
C ASN A 631 26.79 34.36 -17.86
N PRO A 632 25.68 33.83 -17.29
CA PRO A 632 24.69 34.65 -16.59
C PRO A 632 25.13 35.14 -15.20
N ILE A 633 26.14 34.53 -14.57
CA ILE A 633 26.53 34.81 -13.17
C ILE A 633 28.00 35.25 -12.98
N PRO A 634 28.51 36.21 -13.77
CA PRO A 634 29.94 36.53 -13.82
C PRO A 634 30.53 37.05 -12.50
N TYR A 635 29.76 37.79 -11.69
CA TYR A 635 30.26 38.33 -10.42
C TYR A 635 30.46 37.23 -9.39
N LEU A 636 29.50 36.32 -9.22
CA LEU A 636 29.63 35.18 -8.32
C LEU A 636 30.82 34.29 -8.73
N THR A 637 30.99 34.01 -10.02
CA THR A 637 32.15 33.25 -10.52
C THR A 637 33.48 33.90 -10.11
N SER A 638 33.57 35.23 -10.13
CA SER A 638 34.75 35.98 -9.67
C SER A 638 34.91 35.93 -8.14
N LEU A 639 33.83 36.19 -7.40
CA LEU A 639 33.83 36.22 -5.93
C LEU A 639 34.27 34.89 -5.32
N LYS A 640 33.82 33.76 -5.89
CA LYS A 640 34.18 32.41 -5.41
C LYS A 640 35.69 32.14 -5.38
N LYS A 641 36.48 32.80 -6.25
CA LYS A 641 37.95 32.67 -6.25
C LYS A 641 38.60 33.30 -5.01
N GLN A 642 37.95 34.30 -4.42
CA GLN A 642 38.48 35.16 -3.36
C GLN A 642 37.92 34.84 -1.96
N THR A 643 36.86 34.03 -1.87
CA THR A 643 36.18 33.73 -0.60
C THR A 643 36.02 32.23 -0.37
N THR A 644 35.69 31.82 0.85
CA THR A 644 35.24 30.46 1.15
C THR A 644 33.99 30.15 0.32
N SER A 645 34.07 29.19 -0.60
CA SER A 645 32.96 28.86 -1.49
C SER A 645 33.03 27.42 -1.99
N GLY A 646 31.92 26.94 -2.53
CA GLY A 646 31.85 25.58 -3.06
C GLY A 646 30.50 25.30 -3.73
N LEU A 647 30.11 24.03 -3.68
CA LEU A 647 28.79 23.55 -4.05
C LEU A 647 28.02 23.09 -2.82
N MET A 648 26.74 23.43 -2.78
CA MET A 648 25.83 22.96 -1.75
C MET A 648 24.99 21.80 -2.29
N LEU A 649 24.88 20.74 -1.51
CA LEU A 649 23.99 19.62 -1.79
C LEU A 649 22.56 19.99 -1.41
N SER A 650 21.69 20.11 -2.42
CA SER A 650 20.27 20.35 -2.23
C SER A 650 19.52 19.05 -2.04
N THR A 651 18.56 19.04 -1.10
CA THR A 651 17.58 17.95 -0.95
C THR A 651 16.38 18.12 -1.89
N GLY A 652 16.38 19.15 -2.75
CA GLY A 652 15.27 19.49 -3.63
C GLY A 652 15.71 19.75 -5.07
N TYR A 653 14.73 19.64 -5.98
CA TYR A 653 14.86 19.94 -7.41
C TYR A 653 13.54 20.56 -7.87
N GLY A 654 13.58 21.81 -8.34
CA GLY A 654 12.37 22.59 -8.67
C GLY A 654 11.48 22.96 -7.47
N GLY A 655 11.95 22.74 -6.23
CA GLY A 655 11.24 23.06 -5.00
C GLY A 655 11.98 22.55 -3.76
N GLY A 656 11.40 22.75 -2.58
CA GLY A 656 11.91 22.24 -1.31
C GLY A 656 12.64 23.25 -0.44
N THR A 657 12.54 24.55 -0.76
CA THR A 657 13.14 25.69 -0.04
C THR A 657 13.09 25.55 1.49
N ALA A 658 11.92 25.23 2.05
CA ALA A 658 11.74 25.10 3.50
C ALA A 658 12.53 23.94 4.13
N ASN A 659 12.85 22.87 3.37
CA ASN A 659 13.70 21.78 3.86
C ASN A 659 15.14 22.25 4.04
N LEU A 660 15.63 23.10 3.14
CA LEU A 660 16.96 23.68 3.25
C LEU A 660 17.03 24.75 4.33
N GLU A 661 15.99 25.55 4.47
CA GLU A 661 15.83 26.52 5.55
C GLU A 661 15.78 25.83 6.93
N TRP A 662 15.03 24.72 7.05
CA TRP A 662 15.02 23.90 8.27
C TRP A 662 16.42 23.38 8.61
N GLN A 663 17.13 22.82 7.63
CA GLN A 663 18.48 22.32 7.83
C GLN A 663 19.44 23.43 8.25
N SER A 664 19.45 24.57 7.54
CA SER A 664 20.36 25.68 7.84
C SER A 664 20.04 26.37 9.17
N LEU A 665 18.79 26.40 9.60
CA LEU A 665 18.42 26.98 10.89
C LEU A 665 18.63 26.03 12.05
N THR A 666 18.51 24.71 11.87
CA THR A 666 18.59 23.75 12.99
C THR A 666 19.96 23.09 13.11
N GLY A 667 20.70 22.94 12.01
CA GLY A 667 21.90 22.10 11.97
C GLY A 667 21.61 20.58 11.90
N LEU A 668 20.35 20.21 11.68
CA LEU A 668 19.92 18.82 11.53
C LEU A 668 19.82 18.43 10.05
N SER A 669 20.30 17.24 9.67
CA SER A 669 20.34 16.80 8.28
C SER A 669 19.01 16.20 7.86
N TYR A 670 18.39 16.71 6.79
CA TYR A 670 17.13 16.16 6.29
C TYR A 670 17.29 14.71 5.80
N SER A 671 18.46 14.35 5.27
CA SER A 671 18.74 13.00 4.76
C SER A 671 18.77 11.90 5.82
N ASN A 672 18.73 12.25 7.11
CA ASN A 672 18.62 11.29 8.21
C ASN A 672 17.16 11.01 8.61
N LEU A 673 16.22 11.81 8.13
CA LEU A 673 14.79 11.61 8.34
C LEU A 673 14.28 10.45 7.47
N SER A 674 13.10 9.95 7.80
CA SER A 674 12.42 8.96 6.98
C SER A 674 12.08 9.54 5.60
N SER A 675 12.13 8.69 4.59
CA SER A 675 11.75 9.03 3.22
C SER A 675 10.26 9.39 3.05
N THR A 676 9.42 9.02 4.01
CA THR A 676 7.99 9.43 4.11
C THR A 676 7.78 10.87 4.52
N LEU A 677 8.81 11.52 5.06
CA LEU A 677 8.71 12.87 5.58
C LEU A 677 9.16 13.83 4.49
N SER A 678 8.25 14.67 4.02
CA SER A 678 8.50 15.58 2.89
C SER A 678 8.78 17.02 3.33
N LEU A 679 8.26 17.44 4.50
CA LEU A 679 8.28 18.84 4.91
C LEU A 679 8.31 19.03 6.46
N PRO A 680 9.50 19.18 7.06
CA PRO A 680 9.68 19.32 8.52
C PRO A 680 8.88 20.47 9.15
N TYR A 681 8.64 21.55 8.41
CA TYR A 681 7.91 22.72 8.90
C TYR A 681 6.44 22.45 9.25
N TYR A 682 5.82 21.45 8.62
CA TYR A 682 4.47 21.00 8.99
C TYR A 682 4.49 19.73 9.83
N GLN A 683 5.45 18.83 9.57
CA GLN A 683 5.43 17.48 10.15
C GLN A 683 6.23 17.34 11.45
N ILE A 684 7.27 18.17 11.67
CA ILE A 684 8.15 18.10 12.86
C ILE A 684 7.97 19.32 13.76
N VAL A 685 8.22 20.51 13.22
CA VAL A 685 8.34 21.74 14.03
C VAL A 685 7.09 22.00 14.88
N PRO A 686 5.85 21.84 14.38
CA PRO A 686 4.65 22.05 15.19
C PRO A 686 4.57 21.10 16.40
N GLN A 687 5.08 19.87 16.28
CA GLN A 687 4.98 18.82 17.30
C GLN A 687 6.08 18.90 18.37
N GLN A 688 7.21 19.57 18.10
CA GLN A 688 8.31 19.72 19.05
C GLN A 688 7.88 20.54 20.29
N LYS A 689 8.26 20.15 21.52
CA LYS A 689 8.02 21.00 22.70
C LYS A 689 8.99 22.18 22.73
N SER A 690 10.26 21.91 22.43
CA SER A 690 11.29 22.91 22.17
C SER A 690 11.89 22.69 20.79
N ALA A 691 12.13 23.77 20.04
CA ALA A 691 12.68 23.72 18.68
C ALA A 691 14.01 24.49 18.63
N PRO A 692 15.13 23.89 19.07
CA PRO A 692 16.43 24.54 19.05
C PRO A 692 16.81 24.99 17.63
N ALA A 693 17.30 26.21 17.51
CA ALA A 693 17.70 26.78 16.23
C ALA A 693 18.91 27.72 16.38
N PHE A 694 19.54 28.08 15.27
CA PHE A 694 20.69 28.98 15.20
C PHE A 694 20.40 30.35 15.78
N THR A 695 19.14 30.77 15.68
CA THR A 695 18.61 31.97 16.32
C THR A 695 18.88 32.00 17.83
N ASP A 696 18.97 30.86 18.54
CA ASP A 696 19.17 30.80 19.99
C ASP A 696 20.50 31.42 20.46
N LEU A 697 21.50 31.47 19.57
CA LEU A 697 22.79 32.12 19.84
C LEU A 697 22.70 33.66 19.83
N PHE A 698 21.62 34.24 19.30
CA PHE A 698 21.56 35.66 18.98
C PHE A 698 20.58 36.43 19.87
N LYS A 699 20.89 37.71 20.13
CA LYS A 699 20.02 38.63 20.86
C LYS A 699 18.94 39.20 19.95
N ASN A 700 19.32 39.67 18.77
CA ASN A 700 18.42 40.23 17.76
C ASN A 700 18.20 39.19 16.67
N LYS A 701 16.94 38.85 16.36
CA LYS A 701 16.58 37.74 15.47
C LYS A 701 15.56 38.21 14.45
N VAL A 702 15.97 38.36 13.19
CA VAL A 702 15.15 38.94 12.12
C VAL A 702 15.00 37.96 10.96
N ALA A 703 13.77 37.75 10.49
CA ALA A 703 13.49 37.06 9.25
C ALA A 703 12.95 38.04 8.21
N ILE A 704 13.30 37.83 6.95
CA ILE A 704 12.86 38.62 5.80
C ILE A 704 12.47 37.65 4.69
N HIS A 705 11.26 37.81 4.16
CA HIS A 705 10.80 37.06 3.00
C HIS A 705 9.98 38.00 2.12
N PRO A 706 10.44 38.38 0.92
CA PRO A 706 9.80 39.41 0.10
C PRO A 706 8.58 38.86 -0.67
N PHE A 707 7.77 38.06 0.02
CA PHE A 707 6.55 37.42 -0.46
C PHE A 707 5.66 37.06 0.73
N THR A 708 4.54 36.38 0.50
CA THR A 708 3.65 35.95 1.59
C THR A 708 4.30 34.90 2.49
N ALA A 709 3.95 34.90 3.78
CA ALA A 709 4.53 34.01 4.80
C ALA A 709 3.61 32.85 5.24
N THR A 710 2.42 32.77 4.66
CA THR A 710 1.43 31.70 4.84
C THR A 710 1.95 30.35 4.33
N PHE A 711 2.68 30.35 3.21
CA PHE A 711 3.33 29.15 2.69
C PHE A 711 4.38 28.60 3.66
N TYR A 712 4.53 27.27 3.63
CA TYR A 712 5.45 26.51 4.49
C TYR A 712 5.27 26.75 6.00
N ASN A 713 4.14 27.26 6.47
CA ASN A 713 3.92 27.56 7.90
C ASN A 713 4.93 28.54 8.51
N ARG A 714 5.59 29.39 7.70
CA ARG A 714 6.74 30.19 8.18
C ARG A 714 6.39 31.07 9.37
N ILE A 715 5.17 31.61 9.43
CA ILE A 715 4.71 32.43 10.56
C ILE A 715 4.85 31.66 11.89
N ASN A 716 4.30 30.45 11.97
CA ASN A 716 4.33 29.66 13.19
C ASN A 716 5.71 29.07 13.47
N VAL A 717 6.39 28.61 12.42
CA VAL A 717 7.74 28.03 12.51
C VAL A 717 8.76 29.07 12.98
N PHE A 718 8.78 30.26 12.39
CA PHE A 718 9.73 31.31 12.79
C PHE A 718 9.45 31.85 14.18
N LYS A 719 8.18 31.93 14.59
CA LYS A 719 7.82 32.21 15.98
C LYS A 719 8.41 31.16 16.92
N LYS A 720 8.34 29.88 16.56
CA LYS A 720 8.87 28.77 17.38
C LYS A 720 10.39 28.72 17.40
N PHE A 721 11.05 29.08 16.30
CA PHE A 721 12.50 29.36 16.26
C PHE A 721 12.87 30.70 16.91
N GLY A 722 11.93 31.42 17.52
CA GLY A 722 12.20 32.59 18.32
C GLY A 722 12.59 33.85 17.54
N PHE A 723 12.29 33.94 16.24
CA PHE A 723 12.44 35.20 15.51
C PHE A 723 11.55 36.28 16.14
N GLN A 724 12.12 37.47 16.34
CA GLN A 724 11.43 38.59 16.99
C GLN A 724 10.69 39.48 15.99
N LYS A 725 11.24 39.56 14.77
CA LYS A 725 10.68 40.34 13.66
C LYS A 725 10.69 39.50 12.40
N PHE A 726 9.58 39.51 11.68
CA PHE A 726 9.43 38.83 10.41
C PHE A 726 8.80 39.77 9.39
N TYR A 727 9.62 40.28 8.47
CA TYR A 727 9.21 41.21 7.42
C TYR A 727 8.80 40.42 6.18
N TYR A 728 7.52 40.49 5.83
CA TYR A 728 6.96 39.83 4.66
C TYR A 728 5.79 40.61 4.04
N VAL A 729 5.34 40.22 2.84
CA VAL A 729 4.21 40.89 2.16
C VAL A 729 2.92 40.64 2.93
N GLY A 730 2.29 41.69 3.45
CA GLY A 730 1.10 41.59 4.30
C GLY A 730 1.39 41.52 5.81
N SER A 731 2.67 41.54 6.22
CA SER A 731 3.05 41.59 7.63
C SER A 731 2.75 42.94 8.29
N LYS A 732 2.59 42.94 9.63
CA LYS A 732 2.49 44.17 10.43
C LYS A 732 3.77 45.02 10.32
N ASP A 733 4.93 44.37 10.27
CA ASP A 733 6.24 45.01 10.08
C ASP A 733 6.54 45.09 8.57
N LYS A 734 6.00 46.13 7.89
CA LYS A 734 6.06 46.25 6.42
C LYS A 734 7.49 46.28 5.85
N LEU A 735 7.67 45.63 4.70
CA LEU A 735 8.84 45.78 3.84
C LEU A 735 8.94 47.22 3.32
N THR A 736 10.13 47.80 3.32
CA THR A 736 10.37 49.16 2.80
C THR A 736 10.76 49.15 1.34
N TYR A 737 11.49 48.12 0.91
CA TYR A 737 11.91 47.97 -0.47
C TYR A 737 11.08 46.86 -1.12
N THR A 738 10.25 47.21 -2.10
CA THR A 738 9.31 46.29 -2.77
C THR A 738 9.32 46.41 -4.29
N GLN A 739 10.38 46.98 -4.88
CA GLN A 739 10.47 47.14 -6.33
C GLN A 739 10.56 45.78 -7.02
N LYS A 740 9.87 45.67 -8.15
CA LYS A 740 9.86 44.50 -9.04
C LYS A 740 10.67 44.80 -10.30
N LEU A 741 11.01 43.78 -11.07
CA LEU A 741 11.74 43.91 -12.34
C LEU A 741 10.77 43.70 -13.50
N ASP A 742 10.70 44.68 -14.40
CA ASP A 742 9.86 44.64 -15.60
C ASP A 742 8.42 44.17 -15.29
N ASN A 743 7.94 43.14 -15.98
CA ASN A 743 6.60 42.58 -15.79
C ASN A 743 6.54 41.49 -14.71
N SER A 744 7.64 41.22 -14.00
CA SER A 744 7.66 40.22 -12.94
C SER A 744 6.75 40.65 -11.78
N THR A 745 5.94 39.71 -11.28
CA THR A 745 5.10 39.95 -10.11
C THR A 745 5.86 39.84 -8.79
N MET A 746 7.10 39.34 -8.82
CA MET A 746 7.92 39.08 -7.63
C MET A 746 8.77 40.31 -7.24
N ILE A 747 8.93 40.54 -5.94
CA ILE A 747 9.85 41.58 -5.43
C ILE A 747 11.28 41.17 -5.76
N SER A 748 12.05 42.12 -6.28
CA SER A 748 13.44 41.92 -6.72
C SER A 748 14.40 41.58 -5.57
N ASP A 749 15.43 40.81 -5.87
CA ASP A 749 16.50 40.49 -4.92
C ASP A 749 17.27 41.73 -4.50
N ARG A 750 17.38 42.74 -5.38
CA ARG A 750 17.94 44.06 -5.02
C ARG A 750 17.15 44.71 -3.88
N SER A 751 15.83 44.65 -3.93
CA SER A 751 14.97 45.17 -2.86
C SER A 751 15.12 44.36 -1.58
N ALA A 752 15.10 43.03 -1.69
CA ALA A 752 15.30 42.13 -0.56
C ALA A 752 16.66 42.35 0.13
N TYR A 753 17.75 42.50 -0.62
CA TYR A 753 19.07 42.83 -0.10
C TYR A 753 19.12 44.21 0.55
N ASN A 754 18.42 45.21 0.01
CA ASN A 754 18.34 46.53 0.65
C ASN A 754 17.62 46.47 2.00
N GLU A 755 16.54 45.69 2.11
CA GLU A 755 15.86 45.45 3.38
C GLU A 755 16.82 44.78 4.38
N THR A 756 17.56 43.76 3.96
CA THR A 756 18.58 43.11 4.80
C THR A 756 19.65 44.08 5.29
N ILE A 757 20.18 44.96 4.41
CA ILE A 757 21.14 46.00 4.81
C ILE A 757 20.52 46.98 5.81
N LYS A 758 19.27 47.39 5.60
CA LYS A 758 18.55 48.27 6.52
C LYS A 758 18.46 47.64 7.91
N GLN A 759 18.05 46.37 7.99
CA GLN A 759 17.96 45.65 9.27
C GLN A 759 19.35 45.45 9.90
N ALA A 760 20.38 45.11 9.12
CA ALA A 760 21.75 44.98 9.62
C ALA A 760 22.31 46.29 10.22
N ARG A 761 21.96 47.46 9.66
CA ARG A 761 22.36 48.78 10.17
C ARG A 761 21.57 49.25 11.39
N LYS A 762 20.33 48.77 11.54
CA LYS A 762 19.45 49.12 12.65
C LYS A 762 19.98 48.61 13.99
N TYR A 763 20.44 47.37 14.04
CA TYR A 763 20.90 46.72 15.28
C TYR A 763 22.38 46.96 15.53
N ARG A 764 22.72 48.09 16.17
CA ARG A 764 24.10 48.52 16.44
C ARG A 764 24.79 47.81 17.61
N LYS A 765 24.03 47.22 18.54
CA LYS A 765 24.55 46.51 19.74
C LYS A 765 24.01 45.07 19.82
N GLY A 766 24.79 44.16 20.40
CA GLY A 766 24.42 42.76 20.58
C GLY A 766 24.66 41.89 19.35
N SER A 767 24.49 40.58 19.53
CA SER A 767 24.53 39.58 18.46
C SER A 767 23.26 39.65 17.61
N THR A 768 23.40 39.74 16.30
CA THR A 768 22.28 39.87 15.36
C THR A 768 22.30 38.72 14.35
N PHE A 769 21.17 38.04 14.17
CA PHE A 769 20.97 37.08 13.10
C PHE A 769 19.86 37.54 12.16
N ILE A 770 20.13 37.49 10.86
CA ILE A 770 19.17 37.82 9.81
C ILE A 770 19.05 36.64 8.85
N GLN A 771 17.85 36.07 8.74
CA GLN A 771 17.49 35.10 7.70
C GLN A 771 16.77 35.83 6.58
N LEU A 772 17.30 35.78 5.36
CA LEU A 772 16.63 36.25 4.14
C LEU A 772 16.34 35.06 3.23
N THR A 773 15.08 34.90 2.84
CA THR A 773 14.65 33.92 1.84
C THR A 773 14.04 34.68 0.67
N THR A 774 14.74 34.73 -0.46
CA THR A 774 14.35 35.52 -1.66
C THR A 774 13.26 34.83 -2.51
N MET A 775 12.79 35.48 -3.58
CA MET A 775 11.73 34.95 -4.46
C MET A 775 11.86 35.30 -5.95
N GLN A 776 12.81 36.15 -6.36
CA GLN A 776 12.84 36.72 -7.71
C GLN A 776 12.92 35.64 -8.81
N ASN A 777 13.68 34.57 -8.57
CA ASN A 777 13.91 33.50 -9.55
C ASN A 777 13.01 32.27 -9.30
N HIS A 778 11.88 32.46 -8.60
CA HIS A 778 10.88 31.40 -8.43
C HIS A 778 10.08 31.19 -9.73
N GLN A 779 9.67 29.95 -9.99
CA GLN A 779 8.76 29.59 -11.10
C GLN A 779 7.35 30.21 -10.95
N PRO A 780 6.53 30.34 -12.03
CA PRO A 780 6.81 29.99 -13.43
C PRO A 780 7.79 30.99 -14.09
N TYR A 781 8.57 30.52 -15.07
CA TYR A 781 9.53 31.35 -15.82
C TYR A 781 8.91 31.88 -17.12
N ASN A 782 7.86 32.69 -17.00
CA ASN A 782 7.20 33.30 -18.16
C ASN A 782 8.04 34.47 -18.71
N ASP A 783 7.61 35.06 -19.82
CA ASP A 783 8.30 36.17 -20.47
C ASP A 783 8.16 37.50 -19.67
N PHE A 784 8.89 37.59 -18.55
CA PHE A 784 8.78 38.71 -17.62
C PHE A 784 9.67 39.89 -17.98
N TYR A 785 10.84 39.61 -18.58
CA TYR A 785 11.91 40.58 -18.76
C TYR A 785 11.90 41.09 -20.20
N THR A 786 12.05 42.40 -20.39
CA THR A 786 11.87 43.04 -21.70
C THR A 786 12.88 42.60 -22.77
N SER A 787 14.00 41.99 -22.36
CA SER A 787 14.95 41.35 -23.27
C SER A 787 15.79 40.29 -22.55
N SER A 788 16.11 39.19 -23.24
CA SER A 788 17.12 38.22 -22.80
C SER A 788 18.16 38.03 -23.89
N LYS A 789 19.44 38.20 -23.53
CA LYS A 789 20.58 38.04 -24.45
C LYS A 789 21.17 36.64 -24.45
N TYR A 790 20.57 35.70 -23.71
CA TYR A 790 21.15 34.39 -23.46
C TYR A 790 20.78 33.40 -24.56
N LYS A 791 21.82 32.80 -25.15
CA LYS A 791 21.69 31.67 -26.10
C LYS A 791 21.80 30.37 -25.34
N ILE A 792 20.81 29.50 -25.53
CA ILE A 792 20.70 28.17 -24.90
C ILE A 792 21.04 27.10 -25.94
N SER A 793 21.96 26.21 -25.60
CA SER A 793 22.31 25.05 -26.43
C SER A 793 22.53 23.81 -25.56
N GLY A 794 22.35 22.62 -26.14
CA GLY A 794 22.47 21.35 -25.44
C GLY A 794 21.13 20.62 -25.26
N SER A 795 21.20 19.37 -24.80
CA SER A 795 20.06 18.45 -24.70
C SER A 795 19.42 18.37 -23.31
N ALA A 796 19.94 19.10 -22.32
CA ALA A 796 19.41 19.07 -20.95
C ALA A 796 17.99 19.64 -20.81
N VAL A 797 17.54 20.46 -21.77
CA VAL A 797 16.23 21.12 -21.78
C VAL A 797 15.51 20.84 -23.10
N ASN A 798 14.20 20.64 -23.05
CA ASN A 798 13.37 20.48 -24.24
C ASN A 798 13.17 21.82 -24.96
N ASP A 799 12.92 21.78 -26.27
CA ASP A 799 12.72 22.99 -27.08
C ASP A 799 11.61 23.90 -26.54
N ALA A 800 10.50 23.31 -26.06
CA ALA A 800 9.38 24.03 -25.47
C ALA A 800 9.73 24.82 -24.19
N ASP A 801 10.83 24.48 -23.51
CA ASP A 801 11.26 25.10 -22.26
C ASP A 801 12.50 26.01 -22.43
N LYS A 802 13.02 26.17 -23.67
CA LYS A 802 14.19 27.04 -23.92
C LYS A 802 13.93 28.51 -23.55
N GLN A 803 12.75 29.04 -23.87
CA GLN A 803 12.39 30.43 -23.51
C GLN A 803 12.32 30.61 -21.99
N LYS A 804 11.81 29.61 -21.26
CA LYS A 804 11.81 29.62 -19.78
C LYS A 804 13.23 29.69 -19.23
N LEU A 805 14.15 28.94 -19.82
CA LEU A 805 15.55 28.95 -19.41
C LEU A 805 16.28 30.26 -19.76
N GLN A 806 15.91 30.92 -20.86
CA GLN A 806 16.40 32.27 -21.20
C GLN A 806 15.93 33.31 -20.17
N THR A 807 14.66 33.23 -19.76
CA THR A 807 14.10 34.07 -18.70
C THR A 807 14.82 33.82 -17.38
N TYR A 808 14.99 32.57 -16.98
CA TYR A 808 15.73 32.20 -15.76
C TYR A 808 17.17 32.71 -15.78
N SER A 809 17.87 32.56 -16.91
CA SER A 809 19.25 33.05 -17.08
C SER A 809 19.35 34.58 -16.94
N GLN A 810 18.35 35.32 -17.43
CA GLN A 810 18.24 36.76 -17.24
C GLN A 810 17.98 37.12 -15.77
N GLY A 811 17.08 36.39 -15.09
CA GLY A 811 16.83 36.55 -13.66
C GLY A 811 18.09 36.33 -12.80
N LEU A 812 18.86 35.28 -13.08
CA LEU A 812 20.15 35.02 -12.45
C LEU A 812 21.11 36.20 -12.59
N ASN A 813 21.16 36.83 -13.78
CA ASN A 813 22.03 37.97 -14.01
C ASN A 813 21.65 39.19 -13.19
N TYR A 814 20.35 39.46 -13.04
CA TYR A 814 19.87 40.53 -12.16
C TYR A 814 20.21 40.25 -10.69
N THR A 815 20.06 39.01 -10.23
CA THR A 815 20.47 38.61 -8.88
C THR A 815 21.99 38.75 -8.69
N ASP A 816 22.80 38.36 -9.66
CA ASP A 816 24.27 38.47 -9.65
C ASP A 816 24.73 39.95 -9.53
N TRP A 817 24.07 40.85 -10.26
CA TRP A 817 24.27 42.30 -10.14
C TRP A 817 23.84 42.85 -8.79
N ALA A 818 22.68 42.42 -8.28
CA ALA A 818 22.20 42.80 -6.96
C ALA A 818 23.16 42.32 -5.86
N LEU A 819 23.72 41.11 -6.01
CA LEU A 819 24.71 40.54 -5.10
C LEU A 819 25.98 41.38 -5.05
N ARG A 820 26.48 41.86 -6.19
CA ARG A 820 27.63 42.80 -6.22
C ARG A 820 27.36 44.07 -5.42
N SER A 821 26.17 44.64 -5.55
CA SER A 821 25.76 45.80 -4.76
C SER A 821 25.64 45.47 -3.26
N PHE A 822 25.13 44.28 -2.94
CA PHE A 822 24.94 43.81 -1.58
C PHE A 822 26.27 43.65 -0.83
N ILE A 823 27.27 42.98 -1.43
CA ILE A 823 28.62 42.86 -0.85
C ILE A 823 29.26 44.25 -0.63
N ARG A 824 29.15 45.16 -1.61
CA ARG A 824 29.64 46.54 -1.44
C ARG A 824 28.99 47.27 -0.26
N LYS A 825 27.71 47.02 0.02
CA LYS A 825 27.00 47.63 1.15
C LYS A 825 27.36 46.97 2.49
N ILE A 826 27.58 45.66 2.50
CA ILE A 826 28.08 44.92 3.67
C ILE A 826 29.45 45.46 4.10
N ASN A 827 30.35 45.74 3.16
CA ASN A 827 31.69 46.28 3.47
C ASN A 827 31.66 47.70 4.06
N LYS A 828 30.54 48.43 3.90
CA LYS A 828 30.33 49.75 4.50
C LYS A 828 29.67 49.68 5.89
N ILE A 829 29.44 48.49 6.43
CA ILE A 829 28.91 48.32 7.79
C ILE A 829 30.09 48.29 8.76
N ASN A 830 30.16 49.27 9.66
CA ASN A 830 31.23 49.42 10.66
C ASN A 830 31.08 48.44 11.85
N ARG A 831 30.89 47.14 11.55
CA ARG A 831 30.94 46.01 12.51
C ARG A 831 31.15 44.69 11.76
N PRO A 832 31.62 43.63 12.43
CA PRO A 832 31.77 42.33 11.79
C PRO A 832 30.43 41.77 11.27
N VAL A 833 30.42 41.41 9.99
CA VAL A 833 29.30 40.75 9.30
C VAL A 833 29.82 39.46 8.68
N THR A 834 29.21 38.33 9.04
CA THR A 834 29.40 37.06 8.34
C THR A 834 28.16 36.77 7.50
N LEU A 835 28.33 36.66 6.19
CA LEU A 835 27.28 36.31 5.24
C LEU A 835 27.47 34.87 4.79
N VAL A 836 26.46 34.03 4.99
CA VAL A 836 26.31 32.76 4.27
C VAL A 836 25.27 32.97 3.19
N TRP A 837 25.68 32.79 1.94
CA TRP A 837 24.80 32.95 0.79
C TRP A 837 24.80 31.64 0.01
N TYR A 838 23.63 31.12 -0.30
CA TYR A 838 23.48 29.84 -1.00
C TYR A 838 22.23 29.84 -1.88
N GLY A 839 22.33 29.18 -3.03
CA GLY A 839 21.15 28.79 -3.80
C GLY A 839 20.47 27.59 -3.15
N ASP A 840 19.14 27.55 -3.10
CA ASP A 840 18.46 26.42 -2.46
C ASP A 840 18.35 25.18 -3.35
N HIS A 841 17.82 25.29 -4.57
CA HIS A 841 17.75 24.17 -5.50
C HIS A 841 17.96 24.63 -6.94
N LEU A 842 18.14 23.67 -7.85
CA LEU A 842 18.06 23.95 -9.28
C LEU A 842 16.59 24.19 -9.69
N PRO A 843 16.31 24.96 -10.76
CA PRO A 843 14.98 25.05 -11.33
C PRO A 843 14.55 23.71 -11.94
N GLY A 844 13.26 23.40 -11.94
CA GLY A 844 12.68 22.18 -12.52
C GLY A 844 12.61 22.19 -14.05
N LEU A 845 13.64 22.70 -14.73
CA LEU A 845 13.66 22.93 -16.19
C LEU A 845 14.48 21.90 -16.97
N TYR A 846 15.31 21.09 -16.31
CA TYR A 846 16.30 20.22 -16.98
C TYR A 846 15.79 18.80 -17.23
N SER A 847 14.60 18.67 -17.83
CA SER A 847 13.94 17.38 -18.06
C SER A 847 14.64 16.48 -19.09
N GLY A 848 15.58 17.01 -19.87
CA GLY A 848 16.34 16.25 -20.86
C GLY A 848 17.49 15.44 -20.27
N ASP A 849 17.90 15.75 -19.04
CA ASP A 849 18.94 15.00 -18.32
C ASP A 849 18.33 13.90 -17.44
N SER A 850 18.93 12.70 -17.49
CA SER A 850 18.50 11.58 -16.65
C SER A 850 18.89 11.78 -15.18
N MET A 851 17.90 11.79 -14.28
CA MET A 851 18.12 11.81 -12.83
C MET A 851 18.95 10.63 -12.32
N SER A 852 18.83 9.45 -12.94
CA SER A 852 19.61 8.28 -12.51
C SER A 852 21.11 8.46 -12.76
N LYS A 853 21.49 9.18 -13.82
CA LYS A 853 22.87 9.41 -14.24
C LYS A 853 23.46 10.70 -13.67
N TYR A 854 22.69 11.78 -13.67
CA TYR A 854 23.13 13.14 -13.34
C TYR A 854 22.50 13.68 -12.04
N GLY A 855 21.83 12.83 -11.27
CA GLY A 855 21.07 13.25 -10.08
C GLY A 855 21.89 14.05 -9.07
N LEU A 856 23.16 13.70 -8.85
CA LEU A 856 24.04 14.47 -7.95
C LEU A 856 24.30 15.89 -8.48
N GLN A 857 24.65 16.03 -9.76
CA GLN A 857 24.91 17.33 -10.40
C GLN A 857 23.64 18.20 -10.42
N LEU A 858 22.48 17.58 -10.63
CA LEU A 858 21.18 18.27 -10.64
C LEU A 858 20.70 18.69 -9.24
N HIS A 859 21.41 18.29 -8.18
CA HIS A 859 21.16 18.67 -6.79
C HIS A 859 22.35 19.46 -6.20
N GLN A 860 23.12 20.17 -7.03
CA GLN A 860 24.27 20.97 -6.62
C GLN A 860 24.14 22.45 -6.97
N THR A 861 23.82 23.27 -5.97
CA THR A 861 23.76 24.74 -6.10
C THR A 861 25.06 25.41 -5.66
N ASP A 862 25.16 26.71 -5.87
CA ASP A 862 26.29 27.52 -5.41
C ASP A 862 26.12 27.95 -3.95
N TYR A 863 27.24 28.00 -3.22
CA TYR A 863 27.28 28.74 -1.96
C TYR A 863 28.63 29.45 -1.76
N PHE A 864 28.61 30.47 -0.92
CA PHE A 864 29.81 31.08 -0.36
C PHE A 864 29.57 31.60 1.06
N ILE A 865 30.67 31.74 1.80
CA ILE A 865 30.72 32.38 3.11
C ILE A 865 31.68 33.56 3.02
N TYR A 866 31.19 34.74 3.36
CA TYR A 866 31.90 36.00 3.25
C TYR A 866 31.96 36.73 4.60
N SER A 867 33.06 37.42 4.86
CA SER A 867 33.24 38.27 6.04
C SER A 867 33.81 39.62 5.62
N ASN A 868 33.31 40.71 6.21
CA ASN A 868 33.71 42.08 5.84
C ASN A 868 34.95 42.61 6.59
N GLN A 869 35.46 41.90 7.59
CA GLN A 869 36.63 42.31 8.39
C GLN A 869 37.73 41.25 8.33
N GLU A 870 37.54 40.12 9.02
CA GLU A 870 38.46 38.97 8.99
C GLU A 870 37.78 37.77 8.34
N ALA A 871 38.40 37.19 7.31
CA ALA A 871 37.90 36.00 6.63
C ALA A 871 38.89 34.84 6.81
N SER A 872 38.49 33.81 7.56
CA SER A 872 39.18 32.52 7.48
C SER A 872 38.78 31.80 6.19
N LYS A 873 39.74 31.56 5.29
CA LYS A 873 39.49 30.78 4.07
C LYS A 873 39.38 29.31 4.43
N LEU A 874 38.16 28.80 4.56
CA LEU A 874 37.90 27.39 4.85
C LEU A 874 38.01 26.57 3.57
N LYS A 875 38.64 25.40 3.66
CA LYS A 875 38.67 24.42 2.56
C LYS A 875 37.39 23.56 2.63
N GLN A 876 36.30 24.06 2.06
CA GLN A 876 35.01 23.36 2.01
C GLN A 876 34.44 23.42 0.59
N ASN A 877 34.82 22.47 -0.26
CA ASN A 877 34.34 22.44 -1.65
C ASN A 877 32.89 21.95 -1.75
N ILE A 878 32.47 21.05 -0.86
CA ILE A 878 31.12 20.48 -0.80
C ILE A 878 30.54 20.69 0.59
N ALA A 879 29.34 21.24 0.68
CA ALA A 879 28.62 21.39 1.94
C ALA A 879 27.14 21.00 1.78
N SER A 880 26.50 20.65 2.88
CA SER A 880 25.04 20.54 2.98
C SER A 880 24.50 21.67 3.86
N PRO A 881 23.22 22.08 3.72
CA PRO A 881 22.68 23.23 4.43
C PRO A 881 22.83 23.15 5.96
N TYR A 882 22.73 21.94 6.54
CA TYR A 882 22.87 21.73 7.98
C TYR A 882 24.27 22.07 8.53
N GLN A 883 25.28 22.19 7.66
CA GLN A 883 26.65 22.54 8.05
C GLN A 883 26.85 24.06 8.13
N PHE A 884 25.97 24.88 7.53
CA PHE A 884 26.14 26.33 7.46
C PHE A 884 26.25 27.05 8.81
N PRO A 885 25.49 26.68 9.86
CA PRO A 885 25.72 27.24 11.20
C PRO A 885 27.17 27.08 11.68
N ALA A 886 27.71 25.86 11.63
CA ALA A 886 29.06 25.58 12.07
C ALA A 886 30.12 26.25 11.19
N LEU A 887 29.93 26.20 9.86
CA LEU A 887 30.84 26.84 8.90
C LEU A 887 30.84 28.37 9.05
N SER A 888 29.70 28.99 9.33
CA SER A 888 29.62 30.44 9.57
C SER A 888 30.36 30.86 10.83
N LEU A 889 30.20 30.12 11.93
CA LEU A 889 30.94 30.35 13.17
C LEU A 889 32.44 30.15 12.96
N ALA A 890 32.83 29.16 12.15
CA ALA A 890 34.23 28.93 11.76
C ALA A 890 34.83 30.06 10.93
N ALA A 891 34.12 30.50 9.88
CA ALA A 891 34.59 31.56 9.00
C ALA A 891 34.80 32.89 9.73
N GLY A 892 33.93 33.21 10.70
CA GLY A 892 34.03 34.39 11.56
C GLY A 892 34.91 34.23 12.80
N ASN A 893 35.62 33.09 12.94
CA ASN A 893 36.46 32.74 14.09
C ASN A 893 35.73 32.85 15.46
N ASN A 894 34.43 32.57 15.46
CA ASN A 894 33.55 32.70 16.63
C ASN A 894 33.66 31.50 17.54
N LYS A 895 33.57 31.75 18.85
CA LYS A 895 33.33 30.72 19.86
C LYS A 895 31.99 30.01 19.62
N VAL A 896 31.94 28.74 19.99
CA VAL A 896 30.80 27.83 19.78
C VAL A 896 30.16 27.44 21.11
N SER A 897 28.85 27.18 21.11
CA SER A 897 28.19 26.52 22.24
C SER A 897 28.36 24.99 22.13
N PRO A 898 28.02 24.21 23.17
CA PRO A 898 28.15 22.75 23.14
C PRO A 898 27.50 22.06 21.94
N TYR A 899 26.32 22.50 21.51
CA TYR A 899 25.66 21.94 20.33
C TYR A 899 26.39 22.27 19.04
N TYR A 900 26.83 23.52 18.88
CA TYR A 900 27.61 23.91 17.71
C TYR A 900 29.04 23.34 17.72
N ALA A 901 29.55 22.86 18.86
CA ALA A 901 30.77 22.06 18.90
C ALA A 901 30.57 20.68 18.27
N LEU A 902 29.45 19.99 18.57
CA LEU A 902 29.05 18.77 17.85
C LEU A 902 28.93 19.05 16.34
N LEU A 903 28.18 20.08 15.95
CA LEU A 903 27.99 20.42 14.53
C LEU A 903 29.31 20.81 13.84
N THR A 904 30.25 21.43 14.56
CA THR A 904 31.60 21.72 14.05
C THR A 904 32.36 20.44 13.73
N LYS A 905 32.33 19.44 14.63
CA LYS A 905 32.94 18.13 14.36
C LYS A 905 32.26 17.40 13.23
N VAL A 906 30.93 17.37 13.22
CA VAL A 906 30.14 16.78 12.12
C VAL A 906 30.49 17.44 10.78
N SER A 907 30.68 18.75 10.76
CA SER A 907 30.98 19.48 9.53
C SER A 907 32.42 19.29 9.03
N ALA A 908 33.38 19.19 9.95
CA ALA A 908 34.80 19.05 9.63
C ALA A 908 35.21 17.60 9.34
N ASP A 909 34.68 16.65 10.10
CA ASP A 909 35.19 15.28 10.14
C ASP A 909 34.33 14.29 9.33
N LEU A 910 33.07 14.62 9.00
CA LEU A 910 32.20 13.78 8.17
C LEU A 910 32.06 14.34 6.74
N PRO A 911 31.92 13.46 5.73
CA PRO A 911 31.43 13.88 4.43
C PRO A 911 30.05 14.54 4.53
N ALA A 912 29.74 15.45 3.60
CA ALA A 912 28.44 16.09 3.53
C ALA A 912 27.35 15.04 3.25
N MET A 913 26.22 15.12 3.95
CA MET A 913 25.10 14.18 3.78
C MET A 913 23.99 14.79 2.94
N ASN A 914 23.38 13.99 2.06
CA ASN A 914 22.21 14.39 1.29
C ASN A 914 21.25 13.21 1.07
N THR A 915 20.01 13.50 0.68
CA THR A 915 19.13 12.47 0.13
C THR A 915 19.70 11.95 -1.17
N ASN A 916 19.51 10.66 -1.45
CA ASN A 916 19.94 10.06 -2.70
C ASN A 916 19.01 10.51 -3.85
N PRO A 917 19.48 11.31 -4.82
CA PRO A 917 18.63 11.78 -5.92
C PRO A 917 18.14 10.66 -6.84
N SER A 918 18.85 9.52 -6.84
CA SER A 918 18.52 8.31 -7.60
C SER A 918 17.91 7.23 -6.71
N PHE A 919 17.32 7.60 -5.57
CA PHE A 919 16.76 6.61 -4.65
C PHE A 919 15.63 5.81 -5.32
N ASP A 920 15.78 4.50 -5.29
CA ASP A 920 14.78 3.52 -5.70
C ASP A 920 14.77 2.44 -4.63
N GLY A 921 13.70 2.35 -3.85
CA GLY A 921 13.62 1.40 -2.73
C GLY A 921 13.65 -0.07 -3.16
N GLU A 922 13.46 -0.39 -4.46
CA GLU A 922 13.59 -1.74 -4.99
C GLU A 922 15.02 -2.09 -5.41
N LYS A 923 15.86 -1.10 -5.77
CA LYS A 923 17.21 -1.31 -6.34
C LYS A 923 18.35 -0.76 -5.49
N ASN A 924 18.11 0.30 -4.72
CA ASN A 924 19.12 1.05 -3.98
C ASN A 924 18.88 0.94 -2.47
N ASN A 925 19.84 0.35 -1.76
CA ASN A 925 19.70 0.08 -0.32
C ASN A 925 19.82 1.30 0.60
N SER A 926 20.05 2.53 0.10
CA SER A 926 20.29 3.71 0.96
C SER A 926 19.64 5.00 0.46
N TYR A 927 18.68 5.51 1.26
CA TYR A 927 18.02 6.82 1.10
C TYR A 927 18.98 8.00 1.36
N ASN A 928 20.02 7.77 2.15
CA ASN A 928 21.04 8.75 2.49
C ASN A 928 22.33 8.46 1.70
N ILE A 929 22.96 9.51 1.16
CA ILE A 929 24.28 9.46 0.55
C ILE A 929 25.25 10.39 1.29
N PHE A 930 26.52 10.01 1.24
CA PHE A 930 27.64 10.80 1.75
C PHE A 930 28.47 11.29 0.56
N VAL A 931 28.79 12.58 0.51
CA VAL A 931 29.58 13.18 -0.57
C VAL A 931 30.83 13.80 0.03
N SER A 932 31.97 13.34 -0.47
CA SER A 932 33.29 13.82 -0.05
C SER A 932 33.60 15.22 -0.60
N GLN A 933 34.62 15.88 -0.03
CA GLN A 933 35.11 17.18 -0.52
C GLN A 933 35.66 17.13 -1.97
N ALA A 934 35.94 15.94 -2.51
CA ALA A 934 36.31 15.72 -3.91
C ALA A 934 35.09 15.56 -4.85
N ASN A 935 33.88 15.85 -4.36
CA ASN A 935 32.61 15.67 -5.06
C ASN A 935 32.32 14.23 -5.51
N LYS A 936 32.69 13.24 -4.70
CA LYS A 936 32.42 11.82 -4.96
C LYS A 936 31.52 11.23 -3.88
N ILE A 937 30.53 10.46 -4.29
CA ILE A 937 29.68 9.66 -3.39
C ILE A 937 30.56 8.60 -2.71
N VAL A 938 30.51 8.52 -1.39
CA VAL A 938 31.21 7.53 -0.58
C VAL A 938 30.21 6.68 0.20
N GLN A 939 30.56 5.42 0.44
CA GLN A 939 29.67 4.49 1.14
C GLN A 939 29.82 4.66 2.65
N LYS A 940 28.72 4.53 3.42
CA LYS A 940 28.77 4.58 4.90
C LYS A 940 29.80 3.61 5.50
N LYS A 941 30.01 2.45 4.85
CA LYS A 941 30.98 1.44 5.29
C LYS A 941 32.43 1.92 5.24
N SER A 942 32.77 2.85 4.34
CA SER A 942 34.12 3.39 4.18
C SER A 942 34.46 4.50 5.18
N LEU A 943 33.51 4.90 6.03
CA LEU A 943 33.79 5.81 7.14
C LEU A 943 34.72 5.14 8.16
N SER A 944 35.69 5.91 8.67
CA SER A 944 36.58 5.47 9.74
C SER A 944 35.80 5.18 11.04
N LYS A 945 36.42 4.47 11.98
CA LYS A 945 35.79 4.18 13.29
C LYS A 945 35.35 5.46 14.01
N LYS A 946 36.22 6.49 14.05
CA LYS A 946 35.91 7.81 14.64
C LYS A 946 34.76 8.50 13.93
N GLN A 947 34.69 8.44 12.60
CA GLN A 947 33.58 9.01 11.83
C GLN A 947 32.27 8.27 12.09
N LYS A 948 32.28 6.94 12.21
CA LYS A 948 31.08 6.15 12.55
C LYS A 948 30.55 6.49 13.94
N GLU A 949 31.44 6.65 14.92
CA GLU A 949 31.08 7.08 16.28
C GLU A 949 30.48 8.50 16.31
N LEU A 950 31.11 9.45 15.61
CA LEU A 950 30.61 10.82 15.49
C LEU A 950 29.24 10.87 14.77
N LEU A 951 29.09 10.11 13.69
CA LEU A 951 27.82 9.99 12.99
C LEU A 951 26.74 9.41 13.91
N HIS A 952 27.07 8.42 14.72
CA HIS A 952 26.13 7.83 15.67
C HIS A 952 25.70 8.81 16.77
N ASP A 953 26.65 9.56 17.35
CA ASP A 953 26.32 10.63 18.30
C ASP A 953 25.39 11.68 17.67
N TYR A 954 25.68 12.09 16.43
CA TYR A 954 24.84 13.04 15.69
C TYR A 954 23.43 12.50 15.44
N LEU A 955 23.30 11.23 15.00
CA LEU A 955 22.00 10.60 14.78
C LEU A 955 21.17 10.50 16.07
N LEU A 956 21.81 10.18 17.21
CA LEU A 956 21.13 10.15 18.51
C LEU A 956 20.59 11.52 18.94
N ILE A 957 21.40 12.58 18.77
CA ILE A 957 20.95 13.95 19.07
C ILE A 957 19.86 14.40 18.10
N GLN A 958 20.02 14.12 16.81
CA GLN A 958 19.00 14.46 15.83
C GLN A 958 17.67 13.74 16.12
N TYR A 959 17.72 12.43 16.37
CA TYR A 959 16.53 11.66 16.74
C TYR A 959 15.88 12.22 18.00
N ASP A 960 16.66 12.50 19.05
CA ASP A 960 16.16 13.06 20.31
C ASP A 960 15.41 14.39 20.12
N LEU A 961 15.93 15.26 19.25
CA LEU A 961 15.36 16.58 18.98
C LEU A 961 14.14 16.54 18.05
N THR A 962 13.99 15.52 17.19
CA THR A 962 12.91 15.42 16.20
C THR A 962 11.81 14.44 16.60
N ALA A 963 12.15 13.16 16.80
CA ALA A 963 11.20 12.07 17.01
C ALA A 963 11.15 11.57 18.47
N GLY A 964 12.22 11.82 19.23
CA GLY A 964 12.42 11.31 20.58
C GLY A 964 11.77 12.17 21.68
N LYS A 965 12.35 12.08 22.88
CA LYS A 965 11.84 12.71 24.12
C LYS A 965 12.44 14.08 24.42
N GLN A 966 13.30 14.61 23.54
CA GLN A 966 13.93 15.93 23.65
C GLN A 966 14.77 16.13 24.92
N TYR A 967 15.51 15.11 25.36
CA TYR A 967 16.40 15.21 26.53
C TYR A 967 17.54 16.22 26.36
N SER A 968 17.99 16.46 25.12
CA SER A 968 19.07 17.38 24.75
C SER A 968 18.61 18.79 24.36
N ALA A 969 17.30 19.07 24.37
CA ALA A 969 16.78 20.35 23.87
C ALA A 969 17.34 21.57 24.62
N THR A 970 17.30 21.57 25.95
CA THR A 970 17.87 22.68 26.74
C THR A 970 19.37 22.83 26.53
N TRP A 971 20.09 21.72 26.33
CA TRP A 971 21.52 21.74 26.00
C TRP A 971 21.77 22.35 24.61
N ALA A 972 20.92 22.06 23.64
CA ALA A 972 21.03 22.58 22.28
C ALA A 972 20.77 24.10 22.18
N GLN A 973 19.94 24.64 23.07
CA GLN A 973 19.61 26.07 23.14
C GLN A 973 20.63 26.91 23.93
N GLN A 974 21.67 26.29 24.48
CA GLN A 974 22.69 27.01 25.25
C GLN A 974 23.41 28.03 24.38
N LYS A 975 23.54 29.24 24.91
CA LYS A 975 24.39 30.29 24.35
C LYS A 975 25.86 29.98 24.57
N VAL A 976 26.72 30.65 23.80
CA VAL A 976 28.16 30.65 24.04
C VAL A 976 28.41 31.28 25.41
N LYS A 977 29.12 30.55 26.28
CA LYS A 977 29.58 31.06 27.59
C LYS A 977 30.79 31.96 27.42
#